data_AF-A0A5R8Z365-F1
#
_entry.id   AF-A0A5R8Z365-F1
#
_cell.length_a   1.000
_cell.length_b   1.000
_cell.length_c   1.000
_cell.angle_alpha   90.00
_cell.angle_beta   90.00
_cell.angle_gamma   90.00
#
_symmetry.space_group_name_H-M   'P 1'
#
loop_
_entity.id
_entity.type
_entity.pdbx_description
1 polymer ?
#
loop_
_entity_poly.entity_id
_entity_poly.type
_entity_poly.pdbx_seq_one_letter_code
_entity_poly.pdbx_strand_id
1 'polypeptide(L)'
;MLRRLTAAALAATALAAAGLVAAPAHAAPARTPSCDPGDCFTVSVRLDRAPAVGQTATLTVEVTAKEDLPDATTTIELPETLRWVRPPAGLDRRAATIGRSRVDRASRTERARKGERVRYEGVVTAVAPGPASIRVQARDGRPGPGSEGLVHLTVGAESSIFGMPPGSAKPHTRTQPLVQTASLVGDTCVHGHVTHVTLDGVVRGTPSTLVEAWDVDAGGAEYDKLGATLTDDAGNYRICFTGTEENGTGQDVDVQVLTEGRYWRIVDPTDNDNVYWANGSVHKDIPPGDDRTVDVTAPPGTPVEDLLRIMAAAHDTWNFYVRQLQQPDNDCWKSGEAVCRTVTFKWAPTRVVTSSYCSFDPCRFQIDLDASVGLEKMTVAHELGHFIMDYTYGHLPPRDPACSVHYVTSRSTESCAWVEGWAHWISVQTYGGTHIRWKATDGTVDVESPTWFSAGWDDGPDVEGRVTAALLDLADNHEEIWDTGSIGTHGVVAAFRKAPADTFAQFLAGLKPEDQALAESVAFQNTIRGSRTEDLDDRTTVRRPANVPLQSLFSSTTGRWSVVAAATSGAGSGDVTLEVNPFEGGSTVRSSQGLGPDPDFVAVQPTLVDQIFASRVSSGVDLREYVLQSAVAPPGDLERGTPQTFTMPADQLVEIRTTPIDLGAFVTFTVTPQNGQDIDLYVMAPNSTAWGLARSAARRSSTGGPGKAERITIADPKVPGVYAVIVVKKSGDGDLTLTRT
;
A
#
# COMPACT_ATOMS: atom_id res chain seq x y z
N MET A 1 14.85 33.85 81.04
CA MET A 1 14.03 32.81 80.38
C MET A 1 13.83 33.19 78.91
N LEU A 2 14.22 32.26 78.03
CA LEU A 2 13.97 32.08 76.60
C LEU A 2 14.05 33.25 75.60
N ARG A 3 15.27 33.37 75.05
CA ARG A 3 15.70 33.46 73.63
C ARG A 3 15.01 34.45 72.66
N ARG A 4 15.65 35.62 72.61
CA ARG A 4 15.95 36.55 71.49
C ARG A 4 15.56 36.11 70.06
N LEU A 5 14.68 36.91 69.46
CA LEU A 5 14.61 37.22 68.03
C LEU A 5 15.47 38.46 67.76
N THR A 6 16.38 38.39 66.79
CA THR A 6 16.93 39.58 66.12
C THR A 6 17.17 39.26 64.64
N ALA A 7 16.63 40.16 63.83
CA ALA A 7 16.62 40.22 62.38
C ALA A 7 18.01 40.44 61.75
N ALA A 8 18.13 40.18 60.45
CA ALA A 8 18.81 41.08 59.52
C ALA A 8 18.57 40.71 58.04
N ALA A 9 18.03 41.69 57.32
CA ALA A 9 18.31 42.11 55.95
C ALA A 9 18.78 41.08 54.90
N LEU A 10 17.92 40.88 53.89
CA LEU A 10 18.29 40.33 52.58
C LEU A 10 19.19 41.33 51.83
N ALA A 11 20.40 40.90 51.48
CA ALA A 11 21.20 41.44 50.39
C ALA A 11 21.15 40.44 49.23
N ALA A 12 20.56 40.85 48.11
CA ALA A 12 20.57 40.08 46.87
C ALA A 12 21.85 40.40 46.08
N THR A 13 22.78 39.45 46.04
CA THR A 13 23.90 39.43 45.11
C THR A 13 23.64 38.38 44.05
N ALA A 14 23.42 38.83 42.82
CA ALA A 14 23.33 37.99 41.64
C ALA A 14 24.71 37.43 41.29
N LEU A 15 24.89 36.11 41.43
CA LEU A 15 25.96 35.38 40.74
C LEU A 15 25.44 34.92 39.38
N ALA A 16 26.09 35.39 38.31
CA ALA A 16 25.95 34.86 36.97
C ALA A 16 26.56 33.45 36.92
N ALA A 17 25.70 32.43 36.84
CA ALA A 17 26.10 31.09 36.43
C ALA A 17 26.09 31.04 34.89
N ALA A 18 27.28 30.98 34.30
CA ALA A 18 27.44 30.63 32.89
C ALA A 18 26.92 29.20 32.68
N GLY A 19 25.70 29.08 32.16
CA GLY A 19 25.15 27.82 31.70
C GLY A 19 25.89 27.38 30.45
N LEU A 20 26.80 26.42 30.61
CA LEU A 20 27.22 25.54 29.52
C LEU A 20 25.98 24.77 29.07
N VAL A 21 25.32 25.26 28.01
CA VAL A 21 24.31 24.48 27.28
C VAL A 21 25.06 23.31 26.66
N ALA A 22 24.89 22.13 27.23
CA ALA A 22 25.32 20.90 26.59
C ALA A 22 24.65 20.85 25.22
N ALA A 23 25.46 20.73 24.16
CA ALA A 23 24.97 20.44 22.82
C ALA A 23 24.02 19.23 22.90
N PRO A 24 22.91 19.21 22.15
CA PRO A 24 22.06 18.03 22.09
C PRO A 24 22.96 16.89 21.65
N ALA A 25 23.06 15.86 22.48
CA ALA A 25 23.69 14.62 22.09
C ALA A 25 23.01 14.20 20.79
N HIS A 26 23.76 14.19 19.69
CA HIS A 26 23.30 13.57 18.46
C HIS A 26 22.88 12.15 18.87
N ALA A 27 21.59 11.86 18.77
CA ALA A 27 21.13 10.49 18.86
C ALA A 27 21.97 9.72 17.84
N ALA A 28 22.71 8.72 18.32
CA ALA A 28 23.41 7.81 17.43
C ALA A 28 22.39 7.35 16.37
N PRO A 29 22.78 7.26 15.08
CA PRO A 29 21.87 6.77 14.05
C PRO A 29 21.25 5.48 14.57
N ALA A 30 19.91 5.45 14.62
CA ALA A 30 19.18 4.29 15.07
C ALA A 30 19.71 3.11 14.26
N ARG A 31 20.33 2.16 14.96
CA ARG A 31 20.94 1.00 14.35
C ARG A 31 19.82 0.32 13.55
N THR A 32 20.06 0.08 12.27
CA THR A 32 19.11 -0.60 11.38
C THR A 32 18.58 -1.84 12.11
N PRO A 33 17.26 -1.99 12.29
CA PRO A 33 16.70 -3.14 12.97
C PRO A 33 17.23 -4.43 12.36
N SER A 34 17.48 -5.43 13.18
CA SER A 34 17.91 -6.75 12.72
C SER A 34 16.74 -7.69 12.42
N CYS A 35 15.51 -7.26 12.71
CA CYS A 35 14.28 -7.86 12.21
C CYS A 35 13.23 -6.78 11.89
N ASP A 36 12.37 -7.09 10.94
CA ASP A 36 11.33 -6.20 10.46
C ASP A 36 9.96 -6.53 11.11
N PRO A 37 9.02 -5.57 11.14
CA PRO A 37 7.72 -5.74 11.78
C PRO A 37 6.98 -6.99 11.28
N GLY A 38 6.63 -7.90 12.20
CA GLY A 38 5.89 -9.14 11.92
C GLY A 38 6.71 -10.42 11.87
N ASP A 39 8.02 -10.34 11.66
CA ASP A 39 8.93 -11.49 11.75
C ASP A 39 9.88 -11.41 12.96
N CYS A 40 9.66 -10.42 13.83
CA CYS A 40 10.50 -10.22 15.00
C CYS A 40 10.35 -11.25 16.12
N PHE A 41 9.40 -12.17 16.02
CA PHE A 41 9.16 -13.18 17.03
C PHE A 41 9.01 -14.57 16.42
N THR A 42 9.46 -15.58 17.14
CA THR A 42 9.00 -16.96 16.95
C THR A 42 7.98 -17.26 18.04
N VAL A 43 6.76 -17.62 17.65
CA VAL A 43 5.67 -17.98 18.56
C VAL A 43 5.38 -19.47 18.45
N SER A 44 5.40 -20.18 19.58
CA SER A 44 5.01 -21.57 19.67
C SER A 44 3.94 -21.70 20.74
N VAL A 45 2.79 -22.27 20.38
CA VAL A 45 1.68 -22.52 21.31
C VAL A 45 1.36 -24.00 21.33
N ARG A 46 1.19 -24.56 22.53
CA ARG A 46 0.85 -25.97 22.72
C ARG A 46 -0.06 -26.15 23.92
N LEU A 47 -1.01 -27.04 23.79
CA LEU A 47 -1.69 -27.67 24.93
C LEU A 47 -1.04 -29.03 25.20
N ASP A 48 -0.90 -29.39 26.47
CA ASP A 48 -0.42 -30.72 26.87
C ASP A 48 -1.38 -31.85 26.47
N ARG A 49 -2.68 -31.55 26.40
CA ARG A 49 -3.76 -32.43 25.93
C ARG A 49 -4.96 -31.62 25.47
N ALA A 50 -5.85 -32.21 24.68
CA ALA A 50 -7.18 -31.64 24.42
C ALA A 50 -8.10 -31.94 25.62
N PRO A 51 -8.58 -30.94 26.38
CA PRO A 51 -9.46 -31.18 27.53
C PRO A 51 -10.92 -31.39 27.10
N ALA A 52 -11.58 -32.43 27.63
CA ALA A 52 -13.04 -32.57 27.56
C ALA A 52 -13.74 -31.61 28.53
N VAL A 53 -15.05 -31.43 28.37
CA VAL A 53 -15.85 -30.53 29.22
C VAL A 53 -15.60 -30.81 30.71
N GLY A 54 -15.26 -29.77 31.47
CA GLY A 54 -14.91 -29.84 32.89
C GLY A 54 -13.46 -30.25 33.18
N GLN A 55 -12.71 -30.73 32.18
CA GLN A 55 -11.29 -31.02 32.32
C GLN A 55 -10.44 -29.79 32.07
N THR A 56 -9.24 -29.82 32.65
CA THR A 56 -8.22 -28.78 32.48
C THR A 56 -7.06 -29.24 31.61
N ALA A 57 -6.42 -28.30 30.93
CA ALA A 57 -5.19 -28.51 30.18
C ALA A 57 -4.20 -27.38 30.44
N THR A 58 -2.92 -27.69 30.33
CA THR A 58 -1.83 -26.72 30.47
C THR A 58 -1.53 -26.11 29.11
N LEU A 59 -1.72 -24.81 28.99
CA LEU A 59 -1.33 -24.04 27.82
C LEU A 59 0.10 -23.52 28.02
N THR A 60 1.00 -23.90 27.12
CA THR A 60 2.37 -23.39 27.04
C THR A 60 2.52 -22.54 25.80
N VAL A 61 2.93 -21.29 26.00
CA VAL A 61 3.27 -20.34 24.94
C VAL A 61 4.74 -19.96 25.09
N GLU A 62 5.51 -20.12 24.03
CA GLU A 62 6.90 -19.67 23.96
C GLU A 62 7.01 -18.58 22.90
N VAL A 63 7.53 -17.42 23.30
CA VAL A 63 7.81 -16.28 22.41
C VAL A 63 9.31 -16.00 22.48
N THR A 64 9.99 -16.04 21.34
CA THR A 64 11.42 -15.72 21.24
C THR A 64 11.60 -14.53 20.31
N ALA A 65 12.17 -13.43 20.80
CA ALA A 65 12.43 -12.27 19.95
C ALA A 65 13.71 -12.45 19.12
N LYS A 66 13.70 -12.03 17.86
CA LYS A 66 14.88 -12.07 16.98
C LYS A 66 15.80 -10.86 17.19
N GLU A 67 15.34 -9.85 17.92
CA GLU A 67 16.11 -8.67 18.33
C GLU A 67 15.70 -8.10 19.70
N ASP A 68 16.42 -7.08 20.16
CA ASP A 68 16.08 -6.34 21.38
C ASP A 68 14.96 -5.33 21.10
N LEU A 69 13.78 -5.56 21.65
CA LEU A 69 12.58 -4.76 21.44
C LEU A 69 12.13 -4.11 22.75
N PRO A 70 11.98 -2.77 22.82
CA PRO A 70 11.62 -2.08 24.05
C PRO A 70 10.19 -2.39 24.50
N ASP A 71 9.27 -2.53 23.54
CA ASP A 71 7.83 -2.73 23.76
C ASP A 71 7.32 -3.87 22.87
N ALA A 72 7.38 -5.10 23.37
CA ALA A 72 6.81 -6.28 22.75
C ALA A 72 5.49 -6.66 23.45
N THR A 73 4.39 -6.72 22.71
CA THR A 73 3.09 -7.14 23.22
C THR A 73 2.81 -8.59 22.84
N THR A 74 2.64 -9.46 23.84
CA THR A 74 2.10 -10.81 23.67
C THR A 74 0.62 -10.80 24.06
N THR A 75 -0.24 -11.35 23.20
CA THR A 75 -1.68 -11.49 23.41
C THR A 75 -2.09 -12.95 23.22
N ILE A 76 -2.85 -13.51 24.16
CA ILE A 76 -3.42 -14.86 24.11
C ILE A 76 -4.94 -14.75 24.22
N GLU A 77 -5.67 -15.35 23.30
CA GLU A 77 -7.13 -15.25 23.20
C GLU A 77 -7.74 -16.65 23.24
N LEU A 78 -8.63 -16.88 24.21
CA LEU A 78 -9.40 -18.12 24.32
C LEU A 78 -10.83 -17.91 23.81
N PRO A 79 -11.41 -18.88 23.07
CA PRO A 79 -12.79 -18.84 22.61
C PRO A 79 -13.76 -19.13 23.77
N GLU A 80 -15.06 -18.89 23.59
CA GLU A 80 -16.08 -19.10 24.63
C GLU A 80 -16.17 -20.55 25.17
N THR A 81 -15.74 -21.53 24.37
CA THR A 81 -15.67 -22.96 24.74
C THR A 81 -14.56 -23.27 25.74
N LEU A 82 -13.60 -22.34 25.92
CA LEU A 82 -12.50 -22.44 26.87
C LEU A 82 -12.52 -21.26 27.86
N ARG A 83 -11.99 -21.45 29.06
CA ARG A 83 -11.78 -20.37 30.03
C ARG A 83 -10.45 -20.51 30.75
N TRP A 84 -9.90 -19.38 31.17
CA TRP A 84 -8.78 -19.38 32.10
C TRP A 84 -9.23 -19.91 33.47
N VAL A 85 -8.64 -21.03 33.89
CA VAL A 85 -8.60 -21.42 35.31
C VAL A 85 -7.52 -20.60 36.00
N ARG A 86 -6.37 -20.48 35.33
CA ARG A 86 -5.23 -19.68 35.76
C ARG A 86 -4.60 -19.05 34.53
N PRO A 87 -4.75 -17.73 34.30
CA PRO A 87 -4.05 -17.08 33.21
C PRO A 87 -2.53 -17.13 33.47
N PRO A 88 -1.69 -17.02 32.43
CA PRO A 88 -0.25 -16.98 32.61
C PRO A 88 0.16 -15.83 33.53
N ALA A 89 1.15 -16.08 34.38
CA ALA A 89 1.62 -15.09 35.33
C ALA A 89 2.10 -13.81 34.60
N GLY A 90 1.68 -12.65 35.11
CA GLY A 90 2.07 -11.35 34.56
C GLY A 90 1.26 -10.85 33.37
N LEU A 91 0.27 -11.61 32.88
CA LEU A 91 -0.65 -11.15 31.85
C LEU A 91 -1.94 -10.56 32.46
N ASP A 92 -2.37 -9.42 31.92
CA ASP A 92 -3.64 -8.80 32.27
C ASP A 92 -4.78 -9.49 31.51
N ARG A 93 -5.76 -9.99 32.26
CA ARG A 93 -6.94 -10.67 31.72
C ARG A 93 -8.10 -9.70 31.53
N ARG A 94 -8.78 -9.78 30.38
CA ARG A 94 -10.02 -9.05 30.09
C ARG A 94 -10.88 -9.80 29.08
N ALA A 95 -12.19 -9.59 29.14
CA ALA A 95 -13.07 -9.97 28.04
C ALA A 95 -12.78 -9.08 26.81
N ALA A 96 -12.78 -9.66 25.62
CA ALA A 96 -12.61 -8.97 24.35
C ALA A 96 -13.46 -9.65 23.26
N THR A 97 -13.39 -9.14 22.04
CA THR A 97 -14.06 -9.70 20.86
C THR A 97 -13.10 -9.74 19.67
N ILE A 98 -13.23 -10.78 18.85
CA ILE A 98 -12.65 -10.88 17.51
C ILE A 98 -13.84 -11.06 16.55
N GLY A 99 -14.13 -10.05 15.72
CA GLY A 99 -15.39 -10.00 14.99
C GLY A 99 -16.60 -10.07 15.94
N ARG A 100 -17.46 -11.08 15.76
CA ARG A 100 -18.59 -11.39 16.67
C ARG A 100 -18.26 -12.38 17.78
N SER A 101 -17.09 -13.02 17.76
CA SER A 101 -16.71 -14.04 18.72
C SER A 101 -16.18 -13.40 20.00
N ARG A 102 -16.81 -13.69 21.14
CA ARG A 102 -16.24 -13.26 22.43
C ARG A 102 -15.03 -14.12 22.74
N VAL A 103 -14.00 -13.46 23.23
CA VAL A 103 -12.76 -14.11 23.66
C VAL A 103 -12.36 -13.66 25.05
N ASP A 104 -11.73 -14.58 25.80
CA ASP A 104 -11.10 -14.29 27.07
C ASP A 104 -9.61 -14.01 26.83
N ARG A 105 -9.26 -12.72 26.77
CA ARG A 105 -7.94 -12.24 26.37
C ARG A 105 -7.03 -12.09 27.59
N ALA A 106 -5.81 -12.62 27.49
CA ALA A 106 -4.70 -12.34 28.39
C ALA A 106 -3.58 -11.65 27.60
N SER A 107 -3.09 -10.50 28.05
CA SER A 107 -2.05 -9.75 27.32
C SER A 107 -1.02 -9.10 28.22
N ARG A 108 0.20 -8.90 27.72
CA ARG A 108 1.26 -8.17 28.41
C ARG A 108 2.13 -7.45 27.39
N THR A 109 2.54 -6.23 27.70
CA THR A 109 3.63 -5.54 27.00
C THR A 109 4.86 -5.52 27.88
N GLU A 110 5.99 -5.98 27.35
CA GLU A 110 7.28 -5.97 28.04
C GLU A 110 8.45 -5.83 27.07
N ARG A 111 9.63 -5.52 27.61
CA ARG A 111 10.86 -5.55 26.82
C ARG A 111 11.22 -6.99 26.48
N ALA A 112 11.38 -7.29 25.19
CA ALA A 112 11.93 -8.56 24.73
C ALA A 112 13.40 -8.41 24.37
N ARG A 113 14.24 -9.37 24.73
CA ARG A 113 15.66 -9.38 24.34
C ARG A 113 15.91 -10.38 23.23
N LYS A 114 16.88 -10.08 22.37
CA LYS A 114 17.29 -10.94 21.26
C LYS A 114 17.65 -12.34 21.75
N GLY A 115 16.99 -13.35 21.18
CA GLY A 115 17.20 -14.76 21.49
C GLY A 115 16.69 -15.20 22.86
N GLU A 116 16.18 -14.27 23.69
CA GLU A 116 15.57 -14.62 24.96
C GLU A 116 14.19 -15.23 24.70
N ARG A 117 14.00 -16.45 25.22
CA ARG A 117 12.73 -17.14 25.16
C ARG A 117 11.91 -16.80 26.40
N VAL A 118 10.79 -16.12 26.19
CA VAL A 118 9.79 -15.90 27.23
C VAL A 118 8.77 -17.02 27.15
N ARG A 119 8.58 -17.72 28.27
CA ARG A 119 7.59 -18.80 28.39
C ARG A 119 6.43 -18.34 29.26
N TYR A 120 5.23 -18.39 28.70
CA TYR A 120 3.98 -18.15 29.39
C TYR A 120 3.27 -19.49 29.60
N GLU A 121 2.91 -19.80 30.84
CA GLU A 121 2.22 -21.04 31.19
C GLU A 121 0.93 -20.72 31.93
N GLY A 122 -0.19 -21.17 31.38
CA GLY A 122 -1.53 -21.00 31.94
C GLY A 122 -2.28 -22.33 32.01
N VAL A 123 -3.39 -22.35 32.74
CA VAL A 123 -4.30 -23.49 32.81
C VAL A 123 -5.64 -23.07 32.25
N VAL A 124 -6.10 -23.82 31.25
CA VAL A 124 -7.40 -23.63 30.63
C VAL A 124 -8.35 -24.74 31.05
N THR A 125 -9.65 -24.46 31.08
CA THR A 125 -10.70 -25.48 31.24
C THR A 125 -11.67 -25.41 30.07
N ALA A 126 -12.11 -26.57 29.62
CA ALA A 126 -13.19 -26.69 28.65
C ALA A 126 -14.53 -26.53 29.35
N VAL A 127 -15.36 -25.60 28.89
CA VAL A 127 -16.65 -25.27 29.54
C VAL A 127 -17.88 -25.64 28.72
N ALA A 128 -17.71 -25.89 27.42
CA ALA A 128 -18.77 -26.35 26.54
C ALA A 128 -18.18 -27.28 25.47
N PRO A 129 -18.94 -28.31 25.04
CA PRO A 129 -18.53 -29.10 23.90
C PRO A 129 -18.60 -28.25 22.64
N GLY A 130 -17.74 -28.56 21.68
CA GLY A 130 -17.65 -27.88 20.42
C GLY A 130 -16.20 -27.60 20.02
N PRO A 131 -16.01 -27.16 18.78
CA PRO A 131 -14.71 -26.75 18.29
C PRO A 131 -14.20 -25.48 19.02
N ALA A 132 -12.88 -25.37 19.12
CA ALA A 132 -12.18 -24.29 19.81
C ALA A 132 -10.86 -23.97 19.10
N SER A 133 -10.49 -22.69 19.06
CA SER A 133 -9.18 -22.23 18.60
C SER A 133 -8.56 -21.27 19.62
N ILE A 134 -7.37 -21.61 20.11
CA ILE A 134 -6.56 -20.72 20.96
C ILE A 134 -5.63 -19.92 20.06
N ARG A 135 -5.70 -18.60 20.16
CA ARG A 135 -4.91 -17.67 19.36
C ARG A 135 -3.84 -16.98 20.19
N VAL A 136 -2.62 -16.91 19.66
CA VAL A 136 -1.49 -16.21 20.28
C VAL A 136 -0.84 -15.28 19.28
N GLN A 137 -0.71 -14.00 19.63
CA GLN A 137 -0.03 -13.00 18.81
C GLN A 137 1.11 -12.35 19.59
N ALA A 138 2.28 -12.21 18.96
CA ALA A 138 3.39 -11.39 19.44
C ALA A 138 3.68 -10.28 18.43
N ARG A 139 3.74 -9.03 18.91
CA ARG A 139 4.00 -7.85 18.07
C ARG A 139 4.90 -6.87 18.79
N ASP A 140 5.54 -5.98 18.05
CA ASP A 140 6.20 -4.82 18.62
C ASP A 140 5.33 -3.56 18.47
N GLY A 141 5.89 -2.39 18.81
CA GLY A 141 5.21 -1.11 18.68
C GLY A 141 5.22 -0.50 17.27
N ARG A 142 5.86 -1.15 16.27
CA ARG A 142 5.91 -0.65 14.89
C ARG A 142 4.62 -1.03 14.14
N PRO A 143 4.20 -0.23 13.13
CA PRO A 143 3.13 -0.62 12.23
C PRO A 143 3.52 -1.88 11.44
N GLY A 144 2.60 -2.83 11.29
CA GLY A 144 2.81 -4.08 10.54
C GLY A 144 2.13 -5.29 11.19
N PRO A 145 2.25 -6.48 10.56
CA PRO A 145 1.73 -7.71 11.11
C PRO A 145 2.47 -8.12 12.39
N GLY A 146 1.88 -9.02 13.17
CA GLY A 146 2.54 -9.69 14.31
C GLY A 146 2.70 -11.19 14.05
N SER A 147 3.72 -11.80 14.65
CA SER A 147 3.94 -13.25 14.57
C SER A 147 2.86 -13.98 15.39
N GLU A 148 2.32 -15.07 14.86
CA GLU A 148 1.15 -15.75 15.44
C GLU A 148 1.38 -17.25 15.63
N GLY A 149 0.67 -17.83 16.58
CA GLY A 149 0.51 -19.27 16.73
C GLY A 149 -0.93 -19.63 17.11
N LEU A 150 -1.41 -20.76 16.59
CA LEU A 150 -2.76 -21.28 16.85
C LEU A 150 -2.73 -22.70 17.40
N VAL A 151 -3.74 -23.03 18.19
CA VAL A 151 -4.09 -24.41 18.54
C VAL A 151 -5.57 -24.63 18.28
N HIS A 152 -5.88 -25.44 17.28
CA HIS A 152 -7.24 -25.94 17.04
C HIS A 152 -7.47 -27.24 17.80
N LEU A 153 -8.65 -27.37 18.39
CA LEU A 153 -9.12 -28.59 19.04
C LEU A 153 -10.64 -28.71 18.94
N THR A 154 -11.13 -29.94 19.04
CA THR A 154 -12.56 -30.23 19.20
C THR A 154 -12.80 -30.73 20.62
N VAL A 155 -13.50 -29.93 21.42
CA VAL A 155 -13.88 -30.26 22.79
C VAL A 155 -15.12 -31.16 22.73
N GLY A 156 -15.02 -32.39 23.21
CA GLY A 156 -16.19 -33.25 23.42
C GLY A 156 -16.61 -33.30 24.89
N ALA A 157 -17.81 -33.83 25.11
CA ALA A 157 -18.36 -33.99 26.46
C ALA A 157 -17.51 -34.93 27.33
N GLU A 158 -17.01 -36.02 26.76
CA GLU A 158 -16.22 -37.05 27.48
C GLU A 158 -14.77 -37.14 27.01
N SER A 159 -14.52 -36.96 25.72
CA SER A 159 -13.20 -37.00 25.10
C SER A 159 -13.03 -35.84 24.12
N SER A 160 -11.80 -35.42 23.88
CA SER A 160 -11.47 -34.31 22.98
C SER A 160 -10.24 -34.65 22.17
N ILE A 161 -10.08 -33.97 21.03
CA ILE A 161 -8.97 -34.19 20.11
C ILE A 161 -8.40 -32.86 19.62
N PHE A 162 -7.15 -32.87 19.17
CA PHE A 162 -6.55 -31.74 18.45
C PHE A 162 -7.01 -31.72 16.99
N GLY A 163 -7.16 -30.52 16.42
CA GLY A 163 -7.60 -30.33 15.04
C GLY A 163 -9.08 -30.65 14.82
N MET A 164 -9.37 -31.22 13.65
CA MET A 164 -10.74 -31.54 13.21
C MET A 164 -11.24 -32.91 13.71
N PRO A 165 -12.57 -33.09 13.89
CA PRO A 165 -13.20 -34.37 14.24
C PRO A 165 -12.75 -35.53 13.33
N PRO A 166 -12.53 -36.75 13.87
CA PRO A 166 -12.26 -37.92 13.03
C PRO A 166 -13.49 -38.17 12.16
N GLY A 167 -13.35 -38.05 10.84
CA GLY A 167 -14.46 -38.14 9.87
C GLY A 167 -14.51 -37.01 8.86
N SER A 168 -14.09 -35.80 9.22
CA SER A 168 -14.05 -34.59 8.36
C SER A 168 -13.06 -34.67 7.17
N ALA A 169 -12.21 -35.69 7.16
CA ALA A 169 -11.40 -36.13 6.04
C ALA A 169 -11.50 -37.67 6.00
N LYS A 170 -12.42 -38.21 5.20
CA LYS A 170 -12.37 -39.61 4.78
C LYS A 170 -11.96 -39.66 3.31
N PRO A 171 -11.30 -40.73 2.86
CA PRO A 171 -10.85 -40.84 1.48
C PRO A 171 -12.04 -40.77 0.50
N HIS A 172 -12.21 -39.61 -0.15
CA HIS A 172 -13.08 -39.49 -1.29
C HIS A 172 -12.26 -39.92 -2.51
N THR A 173 -12.41 -41.19 -2.88
CA THR A 173 -11.80 -41.69 -4.10
C THR A 173 -12.52 -41.02 -5.28
N ARG A 174 -11.86 -40.06 -5.92
CA ARG A 174 -12.32 -39.34 -7.13
C ARG A 174 -12.85 -40.34 -8.16
N THR A 175 -14.15 -40.57 -8.16
CA THR A 175 -14.75 -41.59 -9.04
C THR A 175 -15.21 -41.00 -10.36
N GLN A 176 -15.42 -39.68 -10.45
CA GLN A 176 -15.78 -39.00 -11.70
C GLN A 176 -15.20 -37.57 -11.77
N PRO A 177 -14.85 -37.05 -12.96
CA PRO A 177 -14.51 -35.65 -13.14
C PRO A 177 -15.74 -34.76 -12.86
N LEU A 178 -15.53 -33.54 -12.36
CA LEU A 178 -16.52 -32.45 -12.24
C LEU A 178 -17.04 -32.06 -13.63
N VAL A 179 -17.79 -32.95 -14.28
CA VAL A 179 -18.70 -32.63 -15.36
C VAL A 179 -20.03 -32.39 -14.67
N GLN A 180 -20.61 -31.21 -14.86
CA GLN A 180 -21.89 -30.77 -14.31
C GLN A 180 -22.92 -31.90 -14.21
N THR A 181 -22.99 -32.62 -13.10
CA THR A 181 -24.13 -33.48 -12.78
C THR A 181 -25.15 -32.60 -12.10
N ALA A 182 -25.74 -31.67 -12.85
CA ALA A 182 -26.93 -30.97 -12.41
C ALA A 182 -28.03 -32.03 -12.25
N SER A 183 -28.23 -32.53 -11.04
CA SER A 183 -29.36 -33.40 -10.77
C SER A 183 -30.61 -32.52 -10.71
N LEU A 184 -31.18 -32.27 -11.89
CA LEU A 184 -32.51 -31.69 -12.10
C LEU A 184 -33.55 -32.79 -12.37
N VAL A 185 -33.17 -34.06 -12.22
CA VAL A 185 -34.04 -35.21 -12.49
C VAL A 185 -34.46 -35.81 -11.16
N GLY A 186 -35.61 -35.37 -10.69
CA GLY A 186 -36.14 -35.75 -9.38
C GLY A 186 -37.38 -34.95 -9.03
N ASP A 187 -38.31 -35.56 -8.30
CA ASP A 187 -39.50 -34.92 -7.76
C ASP A 187 -39.24 -34.27 -6.40
N THR A 188 -38.19 -34.67 -5.69
CA THR A 188 -37.77 -34.12 -4.39
C THR A 188 -36.51 -33.27 -4.55
N CYS A 189 -36.43 -32.15 -3.83
CA CYS A 189 -35.27 -31.26 -3.86
C CYS A 189 -34.81 -30.87 -2.45
N VAL A 190 -33.49 -30.71 -2.30
CA VAL A 190 -32.88 -29.97 -1.20
C VAL A 190 -32.19 -28.72 -1.72
N HIS A 191 -32.31 -27.62 -0.97
CA HIS A 191 -31.66 -26.36 -1.30
C HIS A 191 -31.22 -25.63 -0.03
N GLY A 192 -30.31 -24.68 -0.13
CA GLY A 192 -29.89 -23.90 1.03
C GLY A 192 -28.68 -23.04 0.76
N HIS A 193 -28.06 -22.60 1.85
CA HIS A 193 -26.91 -21.72 1.84
C HIS A 193 -25.71 -22.39 2.52
N VAL A 194 -24.54 -22.32 1.88
CA VAL A 194 -23.25 -22.61 2.52
C VAL A 194 -22.68 -21.28 3.01
N THR A 195 -22.50 -21.13 4.33
CA THR A 195 -22.06 -19.85 4.92
C THR A 195 -20.92 -19.98 5.92
N HIS A 196 -20.14 -18.91 6.05
CA HIS A 196 -19.11 -18.72 7.05
C HIS A 196 -19.22 -17.32 7.67
N VAL A 197 -18.59 -17.09 8.84
CA VAL A 197 -18.47 -15.75 9.40
C VAL A 197 -17.15 -15.14 8.94
N THR A 198 -17.18 -13.95 8.38
CA THR A 198 -16.00 -13.17 8.02
C THR A 198 -15.30 -12.63 9.28
N LEU A 199 -14.07 -12.13 9.14
CA LEU A 199 -13.30 -11.63 10.29
C LEU A 199 -13.90 -10.38 10.94
N ASP A 200 -14.66 -9.59 10.19
CA ASP A 200 -15.45 -8.46 10.69
C ASP A 200 -16.80 -8.90 11.31
N GLY A 201 -17.08 -10.20 11.33
CA GLY A 201 -18.25 -10.76 11.98
C GLY A 201 -19.50 -10.79 11.09
N VAL A 202 -19.38 -10.59 9.79
CA VAL A 202 -20.49 -10.67 8.83
C VAL A 202 -20.68 -12.10 8.39
N VAL A 203 -21.92 -12.58 8.29
CA VAL A 203 -22.19 -13.91 7.71
C VAL A 203 -22.18 -13.76 6.19
N ARG A 204 -21.39 -14.57 5.50
CA ARG A 204 -21.23 -14.54 4.06
C ARG A 204 -21.38 -15.94 3.47
N GLY A 205 -22.00 -16.02 2.30
CA GLY A 205 -22.04 -17.26 1.51
C GLY A 205 -20.66 -17.65 0.99
N THR A 206 -20.44 -18.95 0.79
CA THR A 206 -19.19 -19.49 0.23
C THR A 206 -19.41 -19.93 -1.22
N PRO A 207 -18.92 -19.17 -2.21
CA PRO A 207 -19.16 -19.46 -3.62
C PRO A 207 -18.34 -20.63 -4.16
N SER A 208 -18.74 -21.14 -5.34
CA SER A 208 -17.97 -22.09 -6.14
C SER A 208 -17.46 -23.31 -5.34
N THR A 209 -18.25 -23.77 -4.39
CA THR A 209 -17.94 -24.89 -3.49
C THR A 209 -18.86 -26.07 -3.83
N LEU A 210 -18.29 -27.27 -3.92
CA LEU A 210 -19.03 -28.48 -4.23
C LEU A 210 -19.93 -28.90 -3.05
N VAL A 211 -21.20 -29.10 -3.35
CA VAL A 211 -22.21 -29.62 -2.43
C VAL A 211 -22.75 -30.92 -2.99
N GLU A 212 -22.80 -31.96 -2.16
CA GLU A 212 -23.34 -33.28 -2.49
C GLU A 212 -24.50 -33.61 -1.55
N ALA A 213 -25.51 -34.30 -2.07
CA ALA A 213 -26.58 -34.89 -1.28
C ALA A 213 -26.43 -36.42 -1.31
N TRP A 214 -26.53 -37.04 -0.14
CA TRP A 214 -26.36 -38.47 0.06
C TRP A 214 -27.54 -39.04 0.84
N ASP A 215 -27.95 -40.25 0.50
CA ASP A 215 -28.90 -41.05 1.28
C ASP A 215 -28.14 -41.81 2.38
N VAL A 216 -28.63 -41.75 3.62
CA VAL A 216 -27.94 -42.29 4.81
C VAL A 216 -28.88 -43.16 5.63
N ASP A 217 -28.92 -44.44 5.26
CA ASP A 217 -29.76 -45.45 5.92
C ASP A 217 -29.37 -45.78 7.37
N ALA A 218 -30.37 -46.21 8.14
CA ALA A 218 -30.22 -46.68 9.52
C ALA A 218 -29.27 -47.89 9.60
N GLY A 219 -28.02 -47.63 9.98
CA GLY A 219 -26.96 -48.66 10.10
C GLY A 219 -25.65 -48.26 9.43
N GLY A 220 -25.65 -47.19 8.61
CA GLY A 220 -24.45 -46.59 8.01
C GLY A 220 -23.72 -47.50 7.02
N ALA A 221 -24.41 -48.50 6.48
CA ALA A 221 -23.83 -49.51 5.60
C ALA A 221 -23.92 -49.14 4.11
N GLU A 222 -24.89 -48.30 3.73
CA GLU A 222 -25.12 -47.84 2.36
C GLU A 222 -25.17 -46.30 2.36
N TYR A 223 -24.36 -45.69 1.49
CA TYR A 223 -24.27 -44.25 1.28
C TYR A 223 -24.42 -44.04 -0.23
N ASP A 224 -25.63 -43.70 -0.66
CA ASP A 224 -25.92 -43.52 -2.08
C ASP A 224 -25.95 -42.04 -2.43
N LYS A 225 -25.16 -41.65 -3.44
CA LYS A 225 -25.10 -40.26 -3.87
C LYS A 225 -26.34 -39.90 -4.68
N LEU A 226 -27.12 -38.95 -4.17
CA LEU A 226 -28.36 -38.47 -4.78
C LEU A 226 -28.12 -37.39 -5.82
N GLY A 227 -27.09 -36.56 -5.62
CA GLY A 227 -26.72 -35.53 -6.58
C GLY A 227 -25.62 -34.61 -6.08
N ALA A 228 -25.20 -33.68 -6.93
CA ALA A 228 -24.22 -32.67 -6.57
C ALA A 228 -24.42 -31.37 -7.36
N THR A 229 -23.96 -30.25 -6.82
CA THR A 229 -23.90 -28.96 -7.51
C THR A 229 -22.78 -28.10 -6.93
N LEU A 230 -22.39 -27.04 -7.63
CA LEU A 230 -21.60 -25.96 -7.03
C LEU A 230 -22.53 -24.91 -6.43
N THR A 231 -22.08 -24.25 -5.36
CA THR A 231 -22.73 -23.03 -4.88
C THR A 231 -22.55 -21.86 -5.86
N ASP A 232 -23.55 -20.98 -5.94
CA ASP A 232 -23.49 -19.73 -6.70
C ASP A 232 -22.67 -18.63 -5.97
N ASP A 233 -22.59 -17.43 -6.55
CA ASP A 233 -21.88 -16.27 -6.00
C ASP A 233 -22.36 -15.83 -4.60
N ALA A 234 -23.58 -16.21 -4.22
CA ALA A 234 -24.16 -15.93 -2.91
C ALA A 234 -24.08 -17.13 -1.95
N GLY A 235 -23.46 -18.25 -2.37
CA GLY A 235 -23.35 -19.47 -1.60
C GLY A 235 -24.60 -20.36 -1.64
N ASN A 236 -25.54 -20.09 -2.55
CA ASN A 236 -26.78 -20.87 -2.66
C ASN A 236 -26.55 -22.16 -3.45
N TYR A 237 -27.26 -23.23 -3.11
CA TYR A 237 -27.26 -24.47 -3.86
C TYR A 237 -28.67 -25.08 -3.96
N ARG A 238 -28.87 -25.94 -4.96
CA ARG A 238 -30.07 -26.77 -5.12
C ARG A 238 -29.73 -28.09 -5.78
N ILE A 239 -30.21 -29.20 -5.21
CA ILE A 239 -30.02 -30.57 -5.72
C ILE A 239 -31.39 -31.25 -5.72
N CYS A 240 -31.81 -31.82 -6.84
CA CYS A 240 -33.06 -32.59 -6.93
C CYS A 240 -32.77 -34.05 -7.28
N PHE A 241 -33.54 -34.97 -6.71
CA PHE A 241 -33.37 -36.42 -6.84
C PHE A 241 -34.72 -37.13 -6.72
N THR A 242 -34.74 -38.42 -7.03
CA THR A 242 -35.98 -39.22 -6.90
C THR A 242 -36.26 -39.46 -5.43
N GLY A 243 -37.40 -38.99 -4.92
CA GLY A 243 -37.69 -39.00 -3.48
C GLY A 243 -38.15 -40.35 -2.91
N THR A 244 -38.16 -41.41 -3.71
CA THR A 244 -38.68 -42.74 -3.30
C THR A 244 -37.53 -43.74 -3.16
N GLU A 245 -37.35 -44.30 -1.96
CA GLU A 245 -36.45 -45.43 -1.70
C GLU A 245 -37.03 -46.76 -2.25
N GLU A 246 -36.20 -47.83 -2.32
CA GLU A 246 -36.62 -49.18 -2.75
C GLU A 246 -37.75 -49.78 -1.89
N ASN A 247 -37.86 -49.34 -0.64
CA ASN A 247 -38.87 -49.77 0.35
C ASN A 247 -40.18 -48.92 0.29
N GLY A 248 -40.21 -47.84 -0.50
CA GLY A 248 -41.34 -46.91 -0.62
C GLY A 248 -41.39 -45.79 0.43
N THR A 249 -40.35 -45.57 1.24
CA THR A 249 -40.22 -44.41 2.15
C THR A 249 -39.51 -43.23 1.49
N GLY A 250 -39.53 -42.08 2.18
CA GLY A 250 -38.76 -40.89 1.79
C GLY A 250 -37.28 -41.08 2.09
N GLN A 251 -36.43 -40.22 1.53
CA GLN A 251 -34.96 -40.33 1.57
C GLN A 251 -34.35 -39.74 2.86
N ASP A 252 -33.32 -40.38 3.41
CA ASP A 252 -32.57 -39.91 4.58
C ASP A 252 -31.38 -39.03 4.14
N VAL A 253 -31.63 -37.74 3.90
CA VAL A 253 -30.65 -36.88 3.20
C VAL A 253 -29.61 -36.25 4.13
N ASP A 254 -28.33 -36.51 3.84
CA ASP A 254 -27.15 -35.82 4.34
C ASP A 254 -26.56 -34.90 3.27
N VAL A 255 -26.42 -33.62 3.59
CA VAL A 255 -25.78 -32.64 2.71
C VAL A 255 -24.33 -32.46 3.12
N GLN A 256 -23.42 -32.70 2.17
CA GLN A 256 -21.98 -32.59 2.39
C GLN A 256 -21.39 -31.45 1.55
N VAL A 257 -20.61 -30.59 2.18
CA VAL A 257 -19.89 -29.49 1.53
C VAL A 257 -18.42 -29.86 1.45
N LEU A 258 -17.88 -29.98 0.24
CA LEU A 258 -16.50 -30.37 -0.03
C LEU A 258 -15.67 -29.13 -0.36
N THR A 259 -14.42 -29.06 0.11
CA THR A 259 -13.49 -27.97 -0.21
C THR A 259 -12.87 -28.13 -1.61
N GLU A 260 -13.73 -28.32 -2.60
CA GLU A 260 -13.41 -28.49 -4.01
C GLU A 260 -14.33 -27.62 -4.86
N GLY A 261 -13.78 -27.05 -5.93
CA GLY A 261 -14.52 -26.28 -6.92
C GLY A 261 -13.94 -26.50 -8.31
N ARG A 262 -14.42 -25.70 -9.28
CA ARG A 262 -13.94 -25.80 -10.67
C ARG A 262 -12.48 -25.35 -10.83
N TYR A 263 -12.05 -24.37 -10.04
CA TYR A 263 -10.76 -23.68 -10.24
C TYR A 263 -9.76 -23.92 -9.10
N TRP A 264 -10.19 -24.45 -7.97
CA TRP A 264 -9.32 -24.76 -6.84
C TRP A 264 -9.87 -25.90 -5.99
N ARG A 265 -8.98 -26.48 -5.16
CA ARG A 265 -9.32 -27.44 -4.11
C ARG A 265 -8.41 -27.25 -2.91
N ILE A 266 -8.90 -27.58 -1.72
CA ILE A 266 -8.11 -27.61 -0.49
C ILE A 266 -7.95 -29.06 -0.06
N VAL A 267 -6.72 -29.51 0.10
CA VAL A 267 -6.38 -30.90 0.45
C VAL A 267 -5.63 -30.99 1.78
N ASP A 268 -5.73 -32.15 2.43
CA ASP A 268 -4.91 -32.46 3.59
C ASP A 268 -3.44 -32.67 3.17
N PRO A 269 -2.47 -31.99 3.78
CA PRO A 269 -1.04 -32.18 3.49
C PRO A 269 -0.54 -33.62 3.71
N THR A 270 -1.19 -34.38 4.58
CA THR A 270 -0.86 -35.78 4.86
C THR A 270 -1.45 -36.74 3.82
N ASP A 271 -2.43 -36.28 3.05
CA ASP A 271 -3.15 -37.05 2.05
C ASP A 271 -3.58 -36.14 0.87
N ASN A 272 -2.65 -35.92 -0.05
CA ASN A 272 -2.78 -34.95 -1.15
C ASN A 272 -3.90 -35.27 -2.16
N ASP A 273 -4.54 -36.42 -2.04
CA ASP A 273 -5.62 -36.87 -2.91
C ASP A 273 -7.00 -36.53 -2.33
N ASN A 274 -7.09 -36.20 -1.03
CA ASN A 274 -8.35 -36.02 -0.33
C ASN A 274 -8.60 -34.56 0.08
N VAL A 275 -9.80 -34.09 -0.23
CA VAL A 275 -10.32 -32.79 0.19
C VAL A 275 -11.03 -32.90 1.53
N TYR A 276 -11.15 -31.77 2.22
CA TYR A 276 -11.96 -31.69 3.43
C TYR A 276 -13.44 -31.63 3.09
N TRP A 277 -14.27 -32.09 4.02
CA TRP A 277 -15.71 -31.91 3.93
C TRP A 277 -16.35 -31.53 5.26
N ALA A 278 -17.52 -30.91 5.18
CA ALA A 278 -18.37 -30.56 6.30
C ALA A 278 -19.81 -31.01 6.05
N ASN A 279 -20.42 -31.66 7.03
CA ASN A 279 -21.82 -32.10 6.94
C ASN A 279 -22.79 -31.04 7.44
N GLY A 280 -23.95 -30.99 6.81
CA GLY A 280 -25.18 -30.46 7.37
C GLY A 280 -25.79 -31.41 8.40
N SER A 281 -26.99 -31.08 8.85
CA SER A 281 -27.82 -32.02 9.62
C SER A 281 -28.42 -33.08 8.70
N VAL A 282 -28.40 -34.36 9.10
CA VAL A 282 -29.16 -35.41 8.42
C VAL A 282 -30.65 -35.15 8.59
N HIS A 283 -31.37 -35.05 7.48
CA HIS A 283 -32.81 -34.87 7.43
C HIS A 283 -33.47 -36.19 7.08
N LYS A 284 -34.16 -36.78 8.05
CA LYS A 284 -34.76 -38.10 7.88
C LYS A 284 -36.06 -38.06 7.11
N ASP A 285 -36.30 -39.10 6.31
CA ASP A 285 -37.55 -39.39 5.62
C ASP A 285 -38.09 -38.19 4.81
N ILE A 286 -37.27 -37.53 3.98
CA ILE A 286 -37.74 -36.44 3.12
C ILE A 286 -38.75 -37.01 2.10
N PRO A 287 -40.03 -36.58 2.12
CA PRO A 287 -41.05 -37.18 1.27
C PRO A 287 -40.82 -36.94 -0.24
N PRO A 288 -41.31 -37.84 -1.12
CA PRO A 288 -41.44 -37.57 -2.55
C PRO A 288 -42.18 -36.26 -2.82
N GLY A 289 -41.64 -35.40 -3.67
CA GLY A 289 -42.25 -34.11 -4.02
C GLY A 289 -41.91 -32.93 -3.09
N ASP A 290 -41.13 -33.17 -2.02
CA ASP A 290 -40.78 -32.13 -1.05
C ASP A 290 -39.69 -31.18 -1.57
N ASP A 291 -39.69 -29.94 -1.07
CA ASP A 291 -38.68 -28.92 -1.36
C ASP A 291 -38.09 -28.42 -0.04
N ARG A 292 -37.00 -29.04 0.39
CA ARG A 292 -36.47 -28.92 1.75
C ARG A 292 -35.30 -27.95 1.81
N THR A 293 -35.36 -27.01 2.74
CA THR A 293 -34.22 -26.15 3.06
C THR A 293 -33.24 -26.85 4.01
N VAL A 294 -31.97 -26.92 3.64
CA VAL A 294 -30.87 -27.50 4.42
C VAL A 294 -29.67 -26.55 4.37
N ASP A 295 -29.47 -25.74 5.41
CA ASP A 295 -28.35 -24.80 5.46
C ASP A 295 -27.10 -25.45 6.05
N VAL A 296 -25.93 -25.11 5.50
CA VAL A 296 -24.63 -25.52 6.05
C VAL A 296 -23.88 -24.28 6.50
N THR A 297 -23.84 -24.06 7.81
CA THR A 297 -23.13 -22.93 8.42
C THR A 297 -21.92 -23.45 9.18
N ALA A 298 -20.73 -23.00 8.80
CA ALA A 298 -19.53 -23.29 9.57
C ALA A 298 -19.65 -22.65 10.96
N PRO A 299 -19.47 -23.40 12.05
CA PRO A 299 -19.47 -22.79 13.37
C PRO A 299 -18.27 -21.82 13.47
N PRO A 300 -18.39 -20.71 14.23
CA PRO A 300 -17.29 -19.77 14.40
C PRO A 300 -16.08 -20.36 15.14
N GLY A 301 -14.87 -19.99 14.72
CA GLY A 301 -13.60 -20.39 15.34
C GLY A 301 -13.18 -21.83 15.03
N THR A 302 -13.69 -22.40 13.93
CA THR A 302 -13.49 -23.81 13.57
C THR A 302 -12.62 -23.97 12.35
N PRO A 303 -11.91 -25.11 12.21
CA PRO A 303 -11.19 -25.40 10.97
C PRO A 303 -12.07 -25.37 9.72
N VAL A 304 -13.35 -25.75 9.83
CA VAL A 304 -14.32 -25.68 8.72
C VAL A 304 -14.58 -24.23 8.31
N GLU A 305 -14.68 -23.32 9.27
CA GLU A 305 -14.82 -21.88 8.97
C GLU A 305 -13.61 -21.34 8.21
N ASP A 306 -12.39 -21.70 8.62
CA ASP A 306 -11.17 -21.28 7.95
C ASP A 306 -11.08 -21.83 6.52
N LEU A 307 -11.47 -23.09 6.32
CA LEU A 307 -11.58 -23.69 4.98
C LEU A 307 -12.55 -22.93 4.08
N LEU A 308 -13.75 -22.61 4.57
CA LEU A 308 -14.74 -21.85 3.80
C LEU A 308 -14.29 -20.40 3.53
N ARG A 309 -13.54 -19.77 4.45
CA ARG A 309 -12.91 -18.46 4.21
C ARG A 309 -11.85 -18.54 3.12
N ILE A 310 -11.01 -19.57 3.10
CA ILE A 310 -10.02 -19.79 2.03
C ILE A 310 -10.72 -19.96 0.68
N MET A 311 -11.79 -20.77 0.61
CA MET A 311 -12.59 -20.94 -0.61
C MET A 311 -13.17 -19.60 -1.10
N ALA A 312 -13.73 -18.79 -0.19
CA ALA A 312 -14.29 -17.48 -0.53
C ALA A 312 -13.20 -16.49 -1.00
N ALA A 313 -12.03 -16.46 -0.35
CA ALA A 313 -10.91 -15.61 -0.76
C ALA A 313 -10.36 -16.01 -2.15
N ALA A 314 -10.29 -17.31 -2.42
CA ALA A 314 -9.91 -17.81 -3.75
C ALA A 314 -10.92 -17.38 -4.82
N HIS A 315 -12.21 -17.46 -4.51
CA HIS A 315 -13.27 -16.97 -5.38
C HIS A 315 -13.21 -15.46 -5.64
N ASP A 316 -13.00 -14.65 -4.60
CA ASP A 316 -12.91 -13.20 -4.73
C ASP A 316 -11.76 -12.81 -5.67
N THR A 317 -10.61 -13.45 -5.50
CA THR A 317 -9.42 -13.22 -6.33
C THR A 317 -9.66 -13.64 -7.78
N TRP A 318 -10.26 -14.82 -7.98
CA TRP A 318 -10.68 -15.29 -9.30
C TRP A 318 -11.62 -14.28 -9.95
N ASN A 319 -12.76 -14.00 -9.32
CA ASN A 319 -13.80 -13.11 -9.85
C ASN A 319 -13.25 -11.71 -10.17
N PHE A 320 -12.37 -11.16 -9.34
CA PHE A 320 -11.65 -9.93 -9.64
C PHE A 320 -10.83 -10.07 -10.95
N TYR A 321 -9.95 -11.06 -11.02
CA TYR A 321 -9.01 -11.23 -12.12
C TYR A 321 -9.69 -11.56 -13.46
N VAL A 322 -10.65 -12.50 -13.49
CA VAL A 322 -11.32 -12.89 -14.75
C VAL A 322 -12.12 -11.73 -15.35
N ARG A 323 -12.73 -10.87 -14.52
CA ARG A 323 -13.40 -9.64 -14.99
C ARG A 323 -12.43 -8.72 -15.73
N GLN A 324 -11.18 -8.66 -15.28
CA GLN A 324 -10.15 -7.87 -15.97
C GLN A 324 -9.70 -8.49 -17.28
N LEU A 325 -10.07 -9.74 -17.60
CA LEU A 325 -9.77 -10.32 -18.92
C LEU A 325 -10.69 -9.78 -20.03
N GLN A 326 -11.81 -9.12 -19.67
CA GLN A 326 -12.84 -8.61 -20.58
C GLN A 326 -13.36 -9.65 -21.59
N GLN A 327 -13.59 -10.87 -21.10
CA GLN A 327 -14.11 -11.97 -21.88
C GLN A 327 -15.29 -12.60 -21.14
N PRO A 328 -16.53 -12.18 -21.42
CA PRO A 328 -17.70 -12.57 -20.63
C PRO A 328 -17.99 -14.08 -20.65
N ASP A 329 -17.53 -14.80 -21.68
CA ASP A 329 -17.69 -16.25 -21.80
C ASP A 329 -16.49 -17.05 -21.25
N ASN A 330 -15.47 -16.35 -20.71
CA ASN A 330 -14.27 -17.00 -20.18
C ASN A 330 -14.31 -17.06 -18.66
N ASP A 331 -14.50 -18.27 -18.16
CA ASP A 331 -14.46 -18.55 -16.73
C ASP A 331 -13.08 -19.02 -16.24
N CYS A 332 -12.11 -19.24 -17.14
CA CYS A 332 -10.79 -19.74 -16.78
C CYS A 332 -9.80 -18.63 -16.46
N TRP A 333 -8.81 -18.94 -15.62
CA TRP A 333 -7.66 -18.05 -15.32
C TRP A 333 -6.97 -17.53 -16.57
N LYS A 334 -7.01 -18.28 -17.67
CA LYS A 334 -6.48 -17.89 -18.96
C LYS A 334 -7.55 -18.02 -20.03
N SER A 335 -7.64 -17.00 -20.87
CA SER A 335 -8.57 -16.94 -21.99
C SER A 335 -8.42 -18.11 -22.97
N GLY A 336 -9.55 -18.68 -23.39
CA GLY A 336 -9.59 -19.67 -24.48
C GLY A 336 -9.32 -21.11 -24.05
N GLU A 337 -9.28 -21.38 -22.74
CA GLU A 337 -9.13 -22.72 -22.22
C GLU A 337 -10.49 -23.42 -22.09
N ALA A 338 -10.59 -24.64 -22.65
CA ALA A 338 -11.79 -25.46 -22.51
C ALA A 338 -11.91 -26.10 -21.12
N VAL A 339 -10.77 -26.34 -20.46
CA VAL A 339 -10.66 -26.88 -19.11
C VAL A 339 -9.72 -25.99 -18.31
N CYS A 340 -10.24 -25.33 -17.30
CA CYS A 340 -9.46 -24.41 -16.49
C CYS A 340 -8.43 -25.17 -15.63
N ARG A 341 -7.26 -24.56 -15.42
CA ARG A 341 -6.30 -25.06 -14.44
C ARG A 341 -6.87 -24.98 -13.02
N THR A 342 -6.80 -26.09 -12.30
CA THR A 342 -7.09 -26.15 -10.86
C THR A 342 -5.85 -25.85 -10.04
N VAL A 343 -5.97 -24.95 -9.05
CA VAL A 343 -4.96 -24.69 -8.01
C VAL A 343 -5.20 -25.61 -6.81
N THR A 344 -4.15 -26.18 -6.23
CA THR A 344 -4.28 -27.01 -5.01
C THR A 344 -3.74 -26.25 -3.80
N PHE A 345 -4.61 -25.92 -2.86
CA PHE A 345 -4.23 -25.42 -1.55
C PHE A 345 -3.95 -26.59 -0.61
N LYS A 346 -2.81 -26.56 0.08
CA LYS A 346 -2.46 -27.52 1.13
C LYS A 346 -2.55 -26.83 2.47
N TRP A 347 -3.55 -27.19 3.25
CA TRP A 347 -3.83 -26.55 4.53
C TRP A 347 -4.24 -27.61 5.55
N ALA A 348 -3.84 -27.44 6.80
CA ALA A 348 -4.39 -28.22 7.90
C ALA A 348 -4.41 -27.38 9.17
N PRO A 349 -5.35 -27.61 10.10
CA PRO A 349 -5.46 -26.82 11.34
C PRO A 349 -4.28 -27.00 12.29
N THR A 350 -3.41 -27.98 12.05
CA THR A 350 -2.19 -28.23 12.85
C THR A 350 -0.91 -27.90 12.09
N ARG A 351 -1.02 -27.41 10.85
CA ARG A 351 0.13 -27.14 9.99
C ARG A 351 0.68 -25.76 10.28
N VAL A 352 1.96 -25.70 10.67
CA VAL A 352 2.69 -24.44 10.87
C VAL A 352 3.75 -24.34 9.80
N VAL A 353 3.56 -23.42 8.85
CA VAL A 353 4.47 -23.18 7.72
C VAL A 353 4.44 -21.71 7.31
N THR A 354 5.42 -21.26 6.53
CA THR A 354 5.25 -20.00 5.79
C THR A 354 4.34 -20.26 4.60
N SER A 355 3.23 -19.51 4.51
CA SER A 355 2.35 -19.57 3.34
C SER A 355 3.15 -19.24 2.07
N SER A 356 3.01 -20.05 1.02
CA SER A 356 3.78 -19.87 -0.20
C SER A 356 3.22 -20.63 -1.40
N TYR A 357 3.37 -20.04 -2.57
CA TYR A 357 3.19 -20.68 -3.87
C TYR A 357 4.43 -21.50 -4.29
N CYS A 358 4.21 -22.74 -4.74
CA CYS A 358 5.23 -23.55 -5.39
C CYS A 358 5.18 -23.38 -6.92
N SER A 359 6.27 -22.85 -7.50
CA SER A 359 6.42 -22.61 -8.95
C SER A 359 7.23 -23.68 -9.70
N PHE A 360 7.68 -24.73 -9.02
CA PHE A 360 8.57 -25.75 -9.58
C PHE A 360 7.99 -27.16 -9.48
N ASP A 361 8.40 -28.03 -10.39
CA ASP A 361 7.96 -29.43 -10.39
C ASP A 361 8.56 -30.20 -9.20
N PRO A 362 7.82 -31.14 -8.59
CA PRO A 362 6.48 -31.62 -8.97
C PRO A 362 5.32 -30.87 -8.26
N CYS A 363 5.58 -29.82 -7.48
CA CYS A 363 4.54 -29.11 -6.72
C CYS A 363 3.97 -27.88 -7.43
N ARG A 364 4.30 -27.65 -8.70
CA ARG A 364 3.80 -26.51 -9.46
C ARG A 364 2.27 -26.43 -9.42
N PHE A 365 1.73 -25.21 -9.24
CA PHE A 365 0.30 -24.93 -9.01
C PHE A 365 -0.23 -25.38 -7.64
N GLN A 366 0.66 -25.57 -6.66
CA GLN A 366 0.29 -25.79 -5.26
C GLN A 366 0.58 -24.54 -4.42
N ILE A 367 -0.30 -24.25 -3.47
CA ILE A 367 -0.12 -23.21 -2.47
C ILE A 367 -0.14 -23.89 -1.11
N ASP A 368 0.98 -23.83 -0.38
CA ASP A 368 1.04 -24.27 1.01
C ASP A 368 0.58 -23.14 1.91
N LEU A 369 -0.33 -23.41 2.83
CA LEU A 369 -0.92 -22.41 3.71
C LEU A 369 -0.69 -22.76 5.18
N ASP A 370 -0.37 -21.75 5.98
CA ASP A 370 -0.33 -21.85 7.45
C ASP A 370 -1.73 -22.08 8.03
N ALA A 371 -1.82 -22.76 9.17
CA ALA A 371 -3.07 -22.93 9.93
C ALA A 371 -3.78 -21.59 10.19
N SER A 372 -3.03 -20.50 10.37
CA SER A 372 -3.60 -19.17 10.67
C SER A 372 -4.14 -18.40 9.48
N VAL A 373 -3.97 -18.90 8.24
CA VAL A 373 -4.39 -18.16 7.03
C VAL A 373 -5.89 -17.82 7.01
N GLY A 374 -6.75 -18.62 7.64
CA GLY A 374 -8.19 -18.32 7.75
C GLY A 374 -8.49 -17.03 8.53
N LEU A 375 -7.48 -16.48 9.20
CA LEU A 375 -7.49 -15.20 9.92
C LEU A 375 -6.79 -14.08 9.14
N GLU A 376 -6.23 -14.40 7.98
CA GLU A 376 -5.48 -13.49 7.13
C GLU A 376 -6.34 -13.05 5.94
N LYS A 377 -6.50 -11.73 5.76
CA LYS A 377 -7.39 -11.17 4.74
C LYS A 377 -6.82 -11.35 3.34
N MET A 378 -5.52 -11.11 3.15
CA MET A 378 -4.93 -10.94 1.82
C MET A 378 -4.02 -12.08 1.35
N THR A 379 -3.62 -12.99 2.25
CA THR A 379 -2.63 -14.03 1.95
C THR A 379 -3.06 -14.95 0.80
N VAL A 380 -4.30 -15.44 0.80
CA VAL A 380 -4.80 -16.31 -0.29
C VAL A 380 -4.76 -15.58 -1.64
N ALA A 381 -5.14 -14.30 -1.68
CA ALA A 381 -5.13 -13.50 -2.90
C ALA A 381 -3.70 -13.20 -3.38
N HIS A 382 -2.78 -12.95 -2.46
CA HIS A 382 -1.35 -12.75 -2.76
C HIS A 382 -0.75 -14.02 -3.38
N GLU A 383 -0.92 -15.19 -2.77
CA GLU A 383 -0.40 -16.45 -3.32
C GLU A 383 -1.05 -16.82 -4.66
N LEU A 384 -2.33 -16.49 -4.85
CA LEU A 384 -2.98 -16.61 -6.15
C LEU A 384 -2.41 -15.63 -7.19
N GLY A 385 -1.91 -14.47 -6.78
CA GLY A 385 -1.15 -13.55 -7.64
C GLY A 385 0.11 -14.20 -8.22
N HIS A 386 0.87 -14.94 -7.40
CA HIS A 386 2.00 -15.76 -7.85
C HIS A 386 1.58 -16.86 -8.82
N PHE A 387 0.50 -17.58 -8.51
CA PHE A 387 -0.08 -18.56 -9.42
C PHE A 387 -0.47 -17.95 -10.77
N ILE A 388 -1.18 -16.82 -10.76
CA ILE A 388 -1.59 -16.09 -11.96
C ILE A 388 -0.35 -15.73 -12.80
N MET A 389 0.73 -15.29 -12.14
CA MET A 389 1.97 -14.95 -12.84
C MET A 389 2.61 -16.16 -13.50
N ASP A 390 2.89 -17.20 -12.72
CA ASP A 390 3.50 -18.43 -13.23
C ASP A 390 2.65 -19.08 -14.33
N TYR A 391 1.33 -19.09 -14.17
CA TYR A 391 0.42 -19.68 -15.15
C TYR A 391 0.36 -18.87 -16.45
N THR A 392 0.37 -17.54 -16.36
CA THR A 392 0.31 -16.67 -17.54
C THR A 392 1.62 -16.70 -18.31
N TYR A 393 2.76 -16.60 -17.61
CA TYR A 393 4.09 -16.54 -18.21
C TYR A 393 4.66 -17.91 -18.55
N GLY A 394 4.08 -18.98 -18.01
CA GLY A 394 4.62 -20.33 -18.10
C GLY A 394 5.84 -20.55 -17.19
N HIS A 395 6.20 -19.57 -16.37
CA HIS A 395 7.22 -19.62 -15.33
C HIS A 395 7.00 -18.43 -14.36
N LEU A 396 7.46 -18.57 -13.13
CA LEU A 396 7.67 -17.41 -12.25
C LEU A 396 9.08 -16.84 -12.55
N PRO A 397 9.26 -15.50 -12.61
CA PRO A 397 10.57 -14.90 -12.74
C PRO A 397 11.58 -15.48 -11.73
N PRO A 398 12.88 -15.59 -12.08
CA PRO A 398 13.87 -16.25 -11.25
C PRO A 398 13.94 -15.65 -9.83
N ARG A 399 13.52 -16.45 -8.84
CA ARG A 399 13.52 -16.02 -7.45
C ARG A 399 14.97 -15.96 -6.93
N ASP A 400 15.50 -14.76 -6.76
CA ASP A 400 16.78 -14.56 -6.05
C ASP A 400 16.66 -15.13 -4.63
N PRO A 401 17.70 -15.75 -4.05
CA PRO A 401 17.68 -16.21 -2.66
C PRO A 401 17.28 -15.11 -1.64
N ALA A 402 17.58 -13.84 -1.93
CA ALA A 402 17.14 -12.68 -1.15
C ALA A 402 15.61 -12.51 -1.14
N CYS A 403 14.89 -13.14 -2.07
CA CYS A 403 13.44 -13.13 -2.13
C CYS A 403 12.78 -14.19 -1.23
N SER A 404 13.57 -15.00 -0.51
CA SER A 404 13.05 -15.90 0.51
C SER A 404 12.56 -15.16 1.77
N VAL A 405 13.01 -13.92 1.96
CA VAL A 405 12.58 -12.97 3.00
C VAL A 405 12.50 -11.59 2.34
N HIS A 406 11.29 -11.14 2.00
CA HIS A 406 11.03 -9.85 1.38
C HIS A 406 10.03 -9.04 2.21
N TYR A 407 10.02 -7.73 2.00
CA TYR A 407 9.15 -6.80 2.72
C TYR A 407 8.66 -5.71 1.78
N VAL A 408 7.45 -5.25 2.04
CA VAL A 408 6.78 -4.19 1.28
C VAL A 408 7.63 -2.92 1.19
N THR A 409 8.30 -2.51 2.27
CA THR A 409 8.91 -1.17 2.35
C THR A 409 10.43 -1.16 2.16
N SER A 410 11.06 -2.31 1.95
CA SER A 410 12.52 -2.46 1.93
C SER A 410 13.04 -3.07 0.64
N ARG A 411 14.29 -2.77 0.32
CA ARG A 411 14.95 -3.30 -0.87
C ARG A 411 15.15 -4.81 -0.80
N SER A 412 14.90 -5.46 -1.93
CA SER A 412 15.18 -6.86 -2.21
C SER A 412 16.01 -6.99 -3.49
N THR A 413 15.38 -7.39 -4.59
CA THR A 413 15.92 -7.34 -5.96
C THR A 413 14.79 -6.89 -6.90
N GLU A 414 15.11 -6.36 -8.08
CA GLU A 414 14.07 -5.92 -9.03
C GLU A 414 13.11 -7.05 -9.44
N SER A 415 13.62 -8.29 -9.57
CA SER A 415 12.77 -9.43 -9.91
C SER A 415 11.88 -9.84 -8.73
N CYS A 416 12.41 -9.84 -7.51
CA CYS A 416 11.60 -10.10 -6.32
C CYS A 416 10.52 -9.03 -6.12
N ALA A 417 10.89 -7.75 -6.18
CA ALA A 417 9.96 -6.64 -6.06
C ALA A 417 8.86 -6.68 -7.14
N TRP A 418 9.18 -7.14 -8.35
CA TRP A 418 8.20 -7.36 -9.40
C TRP A 418 7.21 -8.50 -9.08
N VAL A 419 7.74 -9.67 -8.73
CA VAL A 419 6.94 -10.87 -8.43
C VAL A 419 6.02 -10.62 -7.23
N GLU A 420 6.58 -10.12 -6.14
CA GLU A 420 5.86 -9.88 -4.89
C GLU A 420 4.96 -8.64 -5.00
N GLY A 421 5.41 -7.59 -5.70
CA GLY A 421 4.61 -6.38 -5.92
C GLY A 421 3.38 -6.60 -6.79
N TRP A 422 3.49 -7.47 -7.80
CA TRP A 422 2.33 -7.95 -8.56
C TRP A 422 1.35 -8.73 -7.69
N ALA A 423 1.85 -9.68 -6.90
CA ALA A 423 1.02 -10.47 -5.99
C ALA A 423 0.29 -9.58 -4.97
N HIS A 424 0.98 -8.55 -4.45
CA HIS A 424 0.36 -7.56 -3.60
C HIS A 424 -0.69 -6.72 -4.31
N TRP A 425 -0.40 -6.24 -5.52
CA TRP A 425 -1.37 -5.48 -6.30
C TRP A 425 -2.66 -6.29 -6.55
N ILE A 426 -2.55 -7.57 -6.93
CA ILE A 426 -3.70 -8.47 -7.05
C ILE A 426 -4.48 -8.56 -5.74
N SER A 427 -3.78 -8.73 -4.60
CA SER A 427 -4.43 -8.85 -3.29
C SER A 427 -5.15 -7.56 -2.87
N VAL A 428 -4.54 -6.40 -3.12
CA VAL A 428 -5.09 -5.08 -2.77
C VAL A 428 -6.32 -4.79 -3.62
N GLN A 429 -6.23 -5.02 -4.94
CA GLN A 429 -7.32 -4.77 -5.88
C GLN A 429 -8.50 -5.74 -5.69
N THR A 430 -8.24 -6.99 -5.30
CA THR A 430 -9.29 -7.97 -4.96
C THR A 430 -10.23 -7.44 -3.88
N TYR A 431 -9.70 -6.65 -2.93
CA TYR A 431 -10.47 -6.11 -1.80
C TYR A 431 -10.72 -4.60 -1.88
N GLY A 432 -10.45 -3.97 -3.04
CA GLY A 432 -10.77 -2.57 -3.34
C GLY A 432 -10.18 -1.56 -2.36
N GLY A 433 -8.91 -1.74 -1.98
CA GLY A 433 -8.21 -0.83 -1.06
C GLY A 433 -6.93 -0.26 -1.65
N THR A 434 -6.22 0.52 -0.84
CA THR A 434 -4.87 1.08 -1.11
C THR A 434 -3.85 0.58 -0.10
N HIS A 435 -4.23 -0.44 0.67
CA HIS A 435 -3.52 -0.85 1.87
C HIS A 435 -3.34 -2.36 1.89
N ILE A 436 -2.12 -2.79 2.17
CA ILE A 436 -1.84 -4.19 2.48
C ILE A 436 -2.28 -4.47 3.91
N ARG A 437 -3.07 -5.53 4.06
CA ARG A 437 -3.58 -6.00 5.34
C ARG A 437 -3.50 -7.51 5.41
N TRP A 438 -2.48 -8.00 6.12
CA TRP A 438 -2.32 -9.41 6.38
C TRP A 438 -3.45 -9.93 7.27
N LYS A 439 -3.74 -9.32 8.43
CA LYS A 439 -4.82 -9.77 9.33
C LYS A 439 -5.86 -8.71 9.64
N ALA A 440 -7.02 -9.16 10.12
CA ALA A 440 -8.11 -8.26 10.53
C ALA A 440 -7.78 -7.35 11.73
N THR A 441 -6.70 -7.56 12.47
CA THR A 441 -6.31 -6.69 13.60
C THR A 441 -4.97 -5.99 13.41
N ASP A 442 -4.31 -6.21 12.28
CA ASP A 442 -2.99 -5.65 12.03
C ASP A 442 -3.09 -4.18 11.62
N GLY A 443 -2.02 -3.44 11.91
CA GLY A 443 -1.82 -2.15 11.27
C GLY A 443 -1.72 -2.36 9.76
N THR A 444 -2.39 -1.51 9.00
CA THR A 444 -2.34 -1.57 7.54
C THR A 444 -1.10 -0.86 7.03
N VAL A 445 -0.46 -1.40 6.00
CA VAL A 445 0.60 -0.70 5.27
C VAL A 445 -0.06 0.01 4.11
N ASP A 446 -0.11 1.34 4.16
CA ASP A 446 -0.51 2.16 3.03
C ASP A 446 0.54 2.03 1.93
N VAL A 447 0.14 1.60 0.73
CA VAL A 447 1.03 1.50 -0.42
C VAL A 447 0.80 2.62 -1.43
N GLU A 448 -0.24 3.43 -1.29
CA GLU A 448 -0.58 4.47 -2.27
C GLU A 448 0.10 5.80 -1.96
N SER A 449 -0.10 6.30 -0.74
CA SER A 449 0.43 7.61 -0.34
C SER A 449 1.98 7.71 -0.25
N PRO A 450 2.76 6.62 -0.01
CA PRO A 450 4.21 6.73 0.08
C PRO A 450 4.86 7.21 -1.23
N THR A 451 5.66 8.26 -1.14
CA THR A 451 6.44 8.85 -2.24
C THR A 451 7.86 9.18 -1.75
N TRP A 452 8.52 10.17 -2.36
CA TRP A 452 9.80 10.73 -1.93
C TRP A 452 9.77 11.11 -0.45
N PHE A 453 10.82 10.74 0.28
CA PHE A 453 11.01 11.05 1.71
C PHE A 453 10.01 10.40 2.68
N SER A 454 9.20 9.46 2.21
CA SER A 454 8.33 8.68 3.10
C SER A 454 9.15 7.93 4.15
N ALA A 455 8.93 8.25 5.42
CA ALA A 455 9.68 7.67 6.52
C ALA A 455 9.45 6.15 6.60
N GLY A 456 10.54 5.38 6.68
CA GLY A 456 10.49 3.92 6.76
C GLY A 456 10.35 3.21 5.42
N TRP A 457 10.43 3.94 4.31
CA TRP A 457 10.40 3.40 2.95
C TRP A 457 11.73 3.59 2.25
N ASP A 458 12.26 2.51 1.69
CA ASP A 458 13.33 2.62 0.72
C ASP A 458 12.78 3.10 -0.64
N ASP A 459 13.65 3.72 -1.44
CA ASP A 459 13.38 4.07 -2.82
C ASP A 459 13.97 3.05 -3.79
N GLY A 460 13.37 2.86 -4.96
CA GLY A 460 13.96 2.09 -6.06
C GLY A 460 13.05 0.99 -6.64
N PRO A 461 13.44 0.44 -7.80
CA PRO A 461 12.71 -0.63 -8.49
C PRO A 461 12.79 -1.99 -7.78
N ASP A 462 13.69 -2.12 -6.80
CA ASP A 462 13.94 -3.28 -5.96
C ASP A 462 13.09 -3.29 -4.67
N VAL A 463 12.11 -2.39 -4.54
CA VAL A 463 11.19 -2.30 -3.39
C VAL A 463 9.77 -2.71 -3.82
N GLU A 464 9.28 -3.82 -3.25
CA GLU A 464 8.00 -4.45 -3.58
C GLU A 464 6.79 -3.51 -3.48
N GLY A 465 6.73 -2.72 -2.42
CA GLY A 465 5.65 -1.76 -2.19
C GLY A 465 5.68 -0.62 -3.20
N ARG A 466 6.85 -0.19 -3.69
CA ARG A 466 6.95 0.82 -4.75
C ARG A 466 6.41 0.28 -6.08
N VAL A 467 6.69 -0.98 -6.38
CA VAL A 467 6.10 -1.67 -7.55
C VAL A 467 4.58 -1.82 -7.40
N THR A 468 4.10 -2.20 -6.22
CA THR A 468 2.67 -2.31 -5.92
C THR A 468 1.96 -0.98 -6.14
N ALA A 469 2.52 0.10 -5.59
CA ALA A 469 2.03 1.46 -5.74
C ALA A 469 2.00 1.90 -7.21
N ALA A 470 3.09 1.68 -7.94
CA ALA A 470 3.15 1.99 -9.36
C ALA A 470 2.13 1.22 -10.21
N LEU A 471 1.74 0.00 -9.81
CA LEU A 471 0.64 -0.72 -10.47
C LEU A 471 -0.74 -0.16 -10.08
N LEU A 472 -0.90 0.41 -8.88
CA LEU A 472 -2.12 1.09 -8.45
C LEU A 472 -2.30 2.40 -9.23
N ASP A 473 -1.31 3.29 -9.27
CA ASP A 473 -1.37 4.55 -10.04
C ASP A 473 -1.58 4.30 -11.54
N LEU A 474 -1.04 3.19 -12.11
CA LEU A 474 -1.36 2.84 -13.49
C LEU A 474 -2.84 2.41 -13.66
N ALA A 475 -3.43 1.82 -12.62
CA ALA A 475 -4.76 1.25 -12.63
C ALA A 475 -5.87 2.25 -12.27
N ASP A 476 -5.57 3.32 -11.56
CA ASP A 476 -6.51 4.39 -11.23
C ASP A 476 -5.92 5.79 -11.50
N ASN A 477 -6.46 6.83 -10.88
CA ASN A 477 -6.01 8.22 -11.05
C ASN A 477 -6.37 8.95 -9.76
N HIS A 478 -5.43 9.01 -8.82
CA HIS A 478 -5.70 9.40 -7.43
C HIS A 478 -4.84 10.57 -6.92
N GLU A 479 -3.73 10.93 -7.58
CA GLU A 479 -2.87 12.04 -7.16
C GLU A 479 -2.94 13.29 -8.06
N GLU A 480 -2.35 14.41 -7.60
CA GLU A 480 -2.49 15.72 -8.26
C GLU A 480 -1.31 16.13 -9.16
N ILE A 481 -0.11 15.53 -9.00
CA ILE A 481 1.13 16.09 -9.60
C ILE A 481 1.67 15.28 -10.78
N TRP A 482 1.83 13.97 -10.64
CA TRP A 482 2.45 13.13 -11.68
C TRP A 482 1.61 11.92 -12.07
N ASP A 483 0.94 11.28 -11.12
CA ASP A 483 -0.21 10.44 -11.46
C ASP A 483 -1.37 11.38 -11.83
N THR A 484 -1.71 11.44 -13.12
CA THR A 484 -2.74 12.36 -13.65
C THR A 484 -3.62 11.67 -14.70
N GLY A 485 -3.48 10.36 -14.83
CA GLY A 485 -4.12 9.57 -15.87
C GLY A 485 -3.98 8.09 -15.55
N SER A 486 -4.76 7.27 -16.25
CA SER A 486 -4.86 5.85 -15.95
C SER A 486 -4.95 5.04 -17.22
N ILE A 487 -4.36 3.84 -17.21
CA ILE A 487 -4.70 2.80 -18.20
C ILE A 487 -5.82 1.88 -17.69
N GLY A 488 -6.28 2.08 -16.45
CA GLY A 488 -7.28 1.26 -15.79
C GLY A 488 -6.75 -0.10 -15.36
N THR A 489 -7.40 -0.72 -14.38
CA THR A 489 -7.06 -2.08 -13.93
C THR A 489 -7.02 -3.09 -15.08
N HIS A 490 -7.97 -2.98 -16.03
CA HIS A 490 -7.96 -3.80 -17.24
C HIS A 490 -6.71 -3.57 -18.10
N GLY A 491 -6.26 -2.32 -18.27
CA GLY A 491 -5.07 -1.99 -19.03
C GLY A 491 -3.81 -2.59 -18.41
N VAL A 492 -3.69 -2.54 -17.07
CA VAL A 492 -2.60 -3.20 -16.34
C VAL A 492 -2.59 -4.71 -16.59
N VAL A 493 -3.73 -5.39 -16.44
CA VAL A 493 -3.83 -6.84 -16.69
C VAL A 493 -3.58 -7.19 -18.16
N ALA A 494 -4.05 -6.36 -19.10
CA ALA A 494 -3.82 -6.56 -20.53
C ALA A 494 -2.33 -6.40 -20.88
N ALA A 495 -1.64 -5.42 -20.31
CA ALA A 495 -0.21 -5.23 -20.45
C ALA A 495 0.59 -6.39 -19.85
N PHE A 496 0.22 -6.81 -18.64
CA PHE A 496 0.80 -7.96 -17.95
C PHE A 496 0.74 -9.22 -18.83
N ARG A 497 -0.41 -9.50 -19.45
CA ARG A 497 -0.59 -10.70 -20.30
C ARG A 497 0.08 -10.63 -21.66
N LYS A 498 0.54 -9.45 -22.11
CA LYS A 498 1.05 -9.24 -23.48
C LYS A 498 2.37 -9.97 -23.71
N ALA A 499 3.27 -9.93 -22.72
CA ALA A 499 4.55 -10.61 -22.78
C ALA A 499 5.07 -10.88 -21.35
N PRO A 500 5.74 -12.02 -21.11
CA PRO A 500 6.43 -12.26 -19.85
C PRO A 500 7.45 -11.17 -19.54
N ALA A 501 7.47 -10.71 -18.28
CA ALA A 501 8.41 -9.75 -17.75
C ALA A 501 9.03 -10.30 -16.47
N ASP A 502 10.36 -10.25 -16.37
CA ASP A 502 11.12 -10.67 -15.19
C ASP A 502 11.33 -9.54 -14.19
N THR A 503 11.17 -8.29 -14.63
CA THR A 503 11.26 -7.08 -13.79
C THR A 503 10.16 -6.08 -14.13
N PHE A 504 9.87 -5.16 -13.20
CA PHE A 504 8.89 -4.11 -13.44
C PHE A 504 9.29 -3.18 -14.60
N ALA A 505 10.59 -2.91 -14.79
CA ALA A 505 11.07 -2.13 -15.92
C ALA A 505 10.75 -2.78 -17.27
N GLN A 506 10.84 -4.11 -17.38
CA GLN A 506 10.43 -4.84 -18.59
C GLN A 506 8.92 -4.76 -18.82
N PHE A 507 8.12 -4.84 -17.75
CA PHE A 507 6.67 -4.63 -17.82
C PHE A 507 6.33 -3.22 -18.34
N LEU A 508 6.93 -2.16 -17.79
CA LEU A 508 6.72 -0.79 -18.25
C LEU A 508 7.13 -0.60 -19.72
N ALA A 509 8.25 -1.18 -20.14
CA ALA A 509 8.68 -1.16 -21.54
C ALA A 509 7.72 -1.89 -22.49
N GLY A 510 6.91 -2.81 -21.96
CA GLY A 510 5.89 -3.55 -22.71
C GLY A 510 4.58 -2.77 -22.92
N LEU A 511 4.36 -1.67 -22.20
CA LEU A 511 3.19 -0.80 -22.34
C LEU A 511 3.10 -0.18 -23.75
N LYS A 512 1.90 0.26 -24.14
CA LYS A 512 1.71 0.86 -25.46
C LYS A 512 2.47 2.18 -25.56
N PRO A 513 2.92 2.60 -26.76
CA PRO A 513 3.65 3.86 -26.93
C PRO A 513 2.93 5.07 -26.34
N GLU A 514 1.60 5.13 -26.46
CA GLU A 514 0.77 6.20 -25.90
C GLU A 514 0.77 6.25 -24.36
N ASP A 515 1.05 5.14 -23.69
CA ASP A 515 1.02 5.02 -22.22
C ASP A 515 2.39 5.25 -21.58
N GLN A 516 3.46 5.38 -22.37
CA GLN A 516 4.84 5.48 -21.87
C GLN A 516 5.07 6.74 -21.02
N ALA A 517 4.50 7.89 -21.41
CA ALA A 517 4.65 9.13 -20.64
C ALA A 517 3.98 9.05 -19.25
N LEU A 518 2.86 8.35 -19.16
CA LEU A 518 2.21 8.05 -17.88
C LEU A 518 3.09 7.11 -17.05
N ALA A 519 3.59 6.02 -17.66
CA ALA A 519 4.47 5.06 -16.99
C ALA A 519 5.73 5.69 -16.39
N GLU A 520 6.37 6.62 -17.12
CA GLU A 520 7.51 7.37 -16.60
C GLU A 520 7.13 8.26 -15.40
N SER A 521 5.91 8.79 -15.41
CA SER A 521 5.39 9.63 -14.33
C SER A 521 5.12 8.85 -13.07
N VAL A 522 4.42 7.73 -13.21
CA VAL A 522 4.12 6.79 -12.14
C VAL A 522 5.41 6.22 -11.55
N ALA A 523 6.37 5.81 -12.38
CA ALA A 523 7.65 5.29 -11.88
C ALA A 523 8.45 6.34 -11.10
N PHE A 524 8.36 7.62 -11.46
CA PHE A 524 9.02 8.69 -10.71
C PHE A 524 8.30 9.02 -9.40
N GLN A 525 6.97 9.09 -9.41
CA GLN A 525 6.14 9.35 -8.23
C GLN A 525 6.38 8.30 -7.14
N ASN A 526 6.44 7.03 -7.55
CA ASN A 526 6.67 5.89 -6.68
C ASN A 526 8.15 5.60 -6.41
N THR A 527 9.04 6.57 -6.69
CA THR A 527 10.48 6.49 -6.43
C THR A 527 11.23 5.30 -7.04
N ILE A 528 10.61 4.59 -7.99
CA ILE A 528 11.21 3.54 -8.82
C ILE A 528 12.26 4.17 -9.74
N ARG A 529 11.96 5.34 -10.29
CA ARG A 529 12.87 6.12 -11.13
C ARG A 529 13.55 7.21 -10.29
N GLY A 530 14.87 7.12 -10.18
CA GLY A 530 15.68 8.02 -9.34
C GLY A 530 15.75 9.49 -9.80
N SER A 531 15.27 9.83 -11.00
CA SER A 531 15.24 11.22 -11.49
C SER A 531 14.25 11.38 -12.63
N ARG A 532 13.73 12.61 -12.77
CA ARG A 532 12.83 12.99 -13.87
C ARG A 532 13.25 14.32 -14.48
N THR A 533 12.96 14.45 -15.76
CA THR A 533 13.12 15.67 -16.51
C THR A 533 11.77 16.08 -17.11
N GLU A 534 11.45 17.37 -17.08
CA GLU A 534 10.19 17.92 -17.60
C GLU A 534 10.46 19.22 -18.34
N ASP A 535 9.73 19.50 -19.41
CA ASP A 535 9.83 20.77 -20.13
C ASP A 535 9.06 21.87 -19.40
N LEU A 536 9.60 23.08 -19.43
CA LEU A 536 9.06 24.31 -18.86
C LEU A 536 8.93 25.35 -19.96
N ASP A 537 7.74 25.40 -20.54
CA ASP A 537 7.40 26.31 -21.63
C ASP A 537 7.42 27.79 -21.21
N ASP A 538 7.71 28.67 -22.17
CA ASP A 538 7.74 30.12 -21.96
C ASP A 538 6.40 30.62 -21.40
N ARG A 539 6.48 31.37 -20.30
CA ARG A 539 5.35 31.94 -19.55
C ARG A 539 4.32 30.90 -19.06
N THR A 540 4.66 29.63 -19.03
CA THR A 540 3.82 28.59 -18.41
C THR A 540 4.26 28.34 -16.98
N THR A 541 3.31 28.42 -16.05
CA THR A 541 3.59 28.17 -14.62
C THR A 541 3.25 26.73 -14.28
N VAL A 542 4.20 26.04 -13.65
CA VAL A 542 4.03 24.68 -13.13
C VAL A 542 4.10 24.68 -11.61
N ARG A 543 3.37 23.74 -10.98
CA ARG A 543 3.40 23.51 -9.53
C ARG A 543 4.07 22.17 -9.26
N ARG A 544 5.06 22.15 -8.37
CA ARG A 544 5.84 20.95 -8.06
C ARG A 544 6.27 20.93 -6.59
N PRO A 545 6.57 19.76 -6.00
CA PRO A 545 7.13 19.66 -4.66
C PRO A 545 8.65 19.86 -4.70
N ALA A 546 9.21 20.58 -3.73
CA ALA A 546 10.65 20.81 -3.60
C ALA A 546 11.41 19.56 -3.12
N ASN A 547 12.74 19.59 -3.29
CA ASN A 547 13.71 18.57 -2.87
C ASN A 547 13.67 17.23 -3.61
N VAL A 548 12.64 16.95 -4.40
CA VAL A 548 12.59 15.76 -5.27
C VAL A 548 13.64 15.86 -6.40
N PRO A 549 14.14 14.74 -6.95
CA PRO A 549 15.12 14.74 -8.03
C PRO A 549 14.50 15.03 -9.41
N LEU A 550 13.80 16.16 -9.51
CA LEU A 550 13.21 16.71 -10.72
C LEU A 550 14.12 17.79 -11.33
N GLN A 551 14.27 17.77 -12.65
CA GLN A 551 14.86 18.85 -13.44
C GLN A 551 13.83 19.42 -14.41
N SER A 552 13.51 20.71 -14.28
CA SER A 552 12.68 21.40 -15.28
C SER A 552 13.57 22.07 -16.33
N LEU A 553 13.39 21.73 -17.60
CA LEU A 553 14.15 22.21 -18.73
C LEU A 553 13.47 23.40 -19.38
N PHE A 554 14.22 24.43 -19.72
CA PHE A 554 13.73 25.54 -20.54
C PHE A 554 14.79 25.94 -21.55
N SER A 555 14.35 26.49 -22.68
CA SER A 555 15.24 26.92 -23.76
C SER A 555 15.46 28.43 -23.71
N SER A 556 16.70 28.88 -23.83
CA SER A 556 16.97 30.28 -24.17
C SER A 556 16.73 30.52 -25.65
N THR A 557 16.32 31.72 -26.01
CA THR A 557 16.28 32.16 -27.41
C THR A 557 17.53 32.97 -27.76
N THR A 558 18.12 32.66 -28.91
CA THR A 558 19.29 33.33 -29.48
C THR A 558 19.13 34.85 -29.43
N GLY A 559 20.12 35.52 -28.83
CA GLY A 559 20.17 36.97 -28.71
C GLY A 559 19.18 37.58 -27.71
N ARG A 560 18.48 36.79 -26.89
CA ARG A 560 17.49 37.31 -25.93
C ARG A 560 17.78 36.87 -24.50
N TRP A 561 17.42 37.74 -23.57
CA TRP A 561 17.41 37.41 -22.15
C TRP A 561 16.29 36.43 -21.84
N SER A 562 16.53 35.54 -20.88
CA SER A 562 15.49 34.72 -20.27
C SER A 562 15.57 34.82 -18.74
N VAL A 563 14.47 34.59 -18.05
CA VAL A 563 14.43 34.51 -16.59
C VAL A 563 13.64 33.28 -16.19
N VAL A 564 14.13 32.55 -15.20
CA VAL A 564 13.35 31.51 -14.53
C VAL A 564 13.17 31.92 -13.08
N ALA A 565 11.94 31.83 -12.60
CA ALA A 565 11.56 32.25 -11.26
C ALA A 565 10.81 31.13 -10.53
N ALA A 566 11.03 31.04 -9.23
CA ALA A 566 10.36 30.09 -8.34
C ALA A 566 9.84 30.81 -7.09
N ALA A 567 8.68 30.38 -6.58
CA ALA A 567 8.13 30.87 -5.32
C ALA A 567 7.42 29.74 -4.58
N THR A 568 7.33 29.84 -3.26
CA THR A 568 6.47 28.94 -2.49
C THR A 568 5.01 29.12 -2.90
N SER A 569 4.27 28.02 -2.91
CA SER A 569 2.85 28.06 -3.18
C SER A 569 2.05 27.96 -1.87
N GLY A 570 0.97 28.73 -1.75
CA GLY A 570 0.15 28.79 -0.53
C GLY A 570 0.56 29.87 0.48
N ALA A 571 -0.31 30.14 1.47
CA ALA A 571 -0.07 31.15 2.50
C ALA A 571 0.85 30.61 3.61
N GLY A 572 2.14 30.96 3.57
CA GLY A 572 3.09 30.60 4.61
C GLY A 572 4.49 31.16 4.37
N SER A 573 5.17 31.57 5.44
CA SER A 573 6.50 32.20 5.41
C SER A 573 7.62 31.18 5.21
N GLY A 574 7.75 30.63 4.01
CA GLY A 574 8.95 29.90 3.65
C GLY A 574 9.44 30.25 2.26
N ASP A 575 10.65 29.79 1.98
CA ASP A 575 11.41 30.13 0.80
C ASP A 575 11.79 28.87 0.03
N VAL A 576 12.16 29.08 -1.22
CA VAL A 576 12.72 28.07 -2.11
C VAL A 576 14.00 28.61 -2.73
N THR A 577 15.02 27.77 -2.81
CA THR A 577 16.25 28.09 -3.54
C THR A 577 16.16 27.54 -4.95
N LEU A 578 16.30 28.44 -5.94
CA LEU A 578 16.36 28.09 -7.35
C LEU A 578 17.82 27.94 -7.80
N GLU A 579 18.12 26.80 -8.40
CA GLU A 579 19.37 26.50 -9.06
C GLU A 579 19.17 26.36 -10.57
N VAL A 580 20.06 26.93 -11.37
CA VAL A 580 20.02 26.81 -12.83
C VAL A 580 21.41 26.50 -13.36
N ASN A 581 21.49 25.62 -14.36
CA ASN A 581 22.72 25.33 -15.08
C ASN A 581 22.44 25.03 -16.57
N PRO A 582 23.41 25.23 -17.47
CA PRO A 582 23.31 24.71 -18.83
C PRO A 582 23.16 23.18 -18.79
N PHE A 583 22.28 22.63 -19.63
CA PHE A 583 21.98 21.20 -19.61
C PHE A 583 23.17 20.33 -20.08
N GLU A 584 23.93 20.81 -21.08
CA GLU A 584 25.14 20.14 -21.60
C GLU A 584 26.37 20.27 -20.68
N GLY A 585 26.20 20.80 -19.46
CA GLY A 585 27.26 20.99 -18.48
C GLY A 585 27.69 22.46 -18.34
N GLY A 586 28.02 22.86 -17.12
CA GLY A 586 28.41 24.23 -16.78
C GLY A 586 28.31 24.51 -15.28
N SER A 587 28.74 25.71 -14.87
CA SER A 587 28.62 26.14 -13.47
C SER A 587 27.16 26.43 -13.11
N THR A 588 26.69 25.93 -11.98
CA THR A 588 25.36 26.26 -11.43
C THR A 588 25.30 27.69 -10.90
N VAL A 589 24.23 28.40 -11.23
CA VAL A 589 23.87 29.70 -10.63
C VAL A 589 22.73 29.46 -9.64
N ARG A 590 22.88 29.97 -8.42
CA ARG A 590 21.85 29.94 -7.37
C ARG A 590 21.26 31.34 -7.21
N SER A 591 19.95 31.45 -6.98
CA SER A 591 19.25 32.73 -6.76
C SER A 591 19.86 33.60 -5.63
N SER A 592 20.47 32.94 -4.64
CA SER A 592 21.31 33.50 -3.55
C SER A 592 20.71 34.64 -2.72
N GLN A 593 19.41 34.56 -2.40
CA GLN A 593 18.86 35.12 -1.17
C GLN A 593 18.68 33.99 -0.15
N GLY A 594 18.83 34.30 1.14
CA GLY A 594 18.55 33.36 2.22
C GLY A 594 17.08 33.45 2.65
N LEU A 595 16.46 32.29 2.86
CA LEU A 595 15.13 32.01 3.43
C LEU A 595 14.14 33.19 3.60
N GLY A 596 13.84 33.93 2.54
CA GLY A 596 12.87 35.04 2.50
C GLY A 596 11.58 34.69 1.75
N PRO A 597 10.44 35.36 1.99
CA PRO A 597 9.16 35.00 1.35
C PRO A 597 9.03 35.51 -0.10
N ASP A 598 10.00 36.27 -0.60
CA ASP A 598 9.92 36.87 -1.94
C ASP A 598 10.37 35.86 -3.01
N PRO A 599 9.72 35.79 -4.19
CA PRO A 599 10.12 34.87 -5.24
C PRO A 599 11.60 35.00 -5.63
N ASP A 600 12.22 33.85 -5.86
CA ASP A 600 13.59 33.74 -6.31
C ASP A 600 13.66 33.62 -7.82
N PHE A 601 14.75 34.12 -8.41
CA PHE A 601 14.96 34.00 -9.85
C PHE A 601 16.43 33.93 -10.24
N VAL A 602 16.68 33.41 -11.44
CA VAL A 602 17.95 33.45 -12.15
C VAL A 602 17.71 34.00 -13.55
N ALA A 603 18.52 34.98 -13.95
CA ALA A 603 18.47 35.55 -15.29
C ALA A 603 19.55 34.89 -16.17
N VAL A 604 19.15 34.43 -17.35
CA VAL A 604 20.03 33.86 -18.39
C VAL A 604 20.32 34.95 -19.42
N GLN A 605 21.60 35.18 -19.68
CA GLN A 605 22.04 36.20 -20.63
C GLN A 605 21.80 35.75 -22.08
N PRO A 606 21.70 36.69 -23.03
CA PRO A 606 21.63 36.38 -24.45
C PRO A 606 22.73 35.41 -24.90
N THR A 607 22.31 34.30 -25.51
CA THR A 607 23.19 33.27 -26.06
C THR A 607 23.34 33.45 -27.57
N LEU A 608 24.45 32.91 -28.14
CA LEU A 608 24.71 32.98 -29.59
C LEU A 608 23.89 31.97 -30.40
N VAL A 609 23.40 30.93 -29.73
CA VAL A 609 22.53 29.88 -30.25
C VAL A 609 21.51 29.52 -29.18
N ASP A 610 20.39 28.93 -29.57
CA ASP A 610 19.43 28.40 -28.61
C ASP A 610 20.11 27.32 -27.77
N GLN A 611 19.90 27.39 -26.45
CA GLN A 611 20.54 26.51 -25.49
C GLN A 611 19.53 26.07 -24.44
N ILE A 612 19.62 24.80 -24.03
CA ILE A 612 18.76 24.22 -23.01
C ILE A 612 19.41 24.42 -21.64
N PHE A 613 18.61 24.85 -20.68
CA PHE A 613 18.98 24.99 -19.27
C PHE A 613 18.12 24.08 -18.42
N ALA A 614 18.71 23.53 -17.37
CA ALA A 614 18.00 22.80 -16.34
C ALA A 614 17.86 23.67 -15.10
N SER A 615 16.70 23.60 -14.47
CA SER A 615 16.41 24.21 -13.18
C SER A 615 16.08 23.14 -12.14
N ARG A 616 16.47 23.42 -10.89
CA ARG A 616 16.15 22.61 -9.72
C ARG A 616 15.71 23.54 -8.59
N VAL A 617 14.75 23.07 -7.79
CA VAL A 617 14.22 23.85 -6.67
C VAL A 617 14.35 23.03 -5.39
N SER A 618 14.91 23.67 -4.37
CA SER A 618 15.07 23.09 -3.03
C SER A 618 14.42 23.97 -1.97
N SER A 619 14.10 23.39 -0.82
CA SER A 619 13.56 24.09 0.34
C SER A 619 14.09 23.48 1.63
N GLY A 620 14.01 24.22 2.74
CA GLY A 620 14.29 23.69 4.08
C GLY A 620 13.23 22.72 4.61
N VAL A 621 12.16 22.46 3.84
CA VAL A 621 11.09 21.51 4.15
C VAL A 621 10.84 20.63 2.92
N ASP A 622 10.93 19.32 3.10
CA ASP A 622 10.66 18.34 2.04
C ASP A 622 9.22 18.44 1.55
N LEU A 623 9.04 18.19 0.25
CA LEU A 623 7.76 18.25 -0.45
C LEU A 623 7.03 19.60 -0.36
N ARG A 624 7.72 20.68 0.05
CA ARG A 624 7.14 22.02 -0.01
C ARG A 624 6.77 22.35 -1.44
N GLU A 625 5.49 22.57 -1.69
CA GLU A 625 5.02 22.96 -3.01
C GLU A 625 5.53 24.34 -3.41
N TYR A 626 6.00 24.45 -4.64
CA TYR A 626 6.44 25.68 -5.27
C TYR A 626 5.78 25.85 -6.64
N VAL A 627 5.71 27.11 -7.08
CA VAL A 627 5.44 27.46 -8.48
C VAL A 627 6.75 27.81 -9.17
N LEU A 628 6.88 27.42 -10.44
CA LEU A 628 8.04 27.68 -11.28
C LEU A 628 7.58 28.15 -12.65
N GLN A 629 8.25 29.16 -13.19
CA GLN A 629 7.94 29.72 -14.50
C GLN A 629 9.23 30.20 -15.19
N SER A 630 9.34 29.95 -16.49
CA SER A 630 10.32 30.60 -17.36
C SER A 630 9.67 31.76 -18.14
N ALA A 631 10.43 32.80 -18.45
CA ALA A 631 9.99 33.89 -19.32
C ALA A 631 11.15 34.36 -20.20
N VAL A 632 10.94 34.38 -21.51
CA VAL A 632 11.88 34.91 -22.51
C VAL A 632 11.50 36.34 -22.87
N ALA A 633 12.48 37.23 -22.98
CA ALA A 633 12.25 38.60 -23.42
C ALA A 633 11.57 38.63 -24.80
N PRO A 634 10.47 39.38 -24.96
CA PRO A 634 9.85 39.55 -26.26
C PRO A 634 10.79 40.32 -27.19
N PRO A 635 10.60 40.25 -28.51
CA PRO A 635 11.35 41.10 -29.44
C PRO A 635 11.03 42.57 -29.19
N GLY A 636 12.05 43.42 -29.31
CA GLY A 636 11.96 44.87 -29.11
C GLY A 636 12.35 45.31 -27.70
N ASP A 637 13.03 46.44 -27.62
CA ASP A 637 13.51 47.00 -26.36
C ASP A 637 12.53 48.03 -25.77
N LEU A 638 12.61 48.23 -24.46
CA LEU A 638 11.98 49.33 -23.76
C LEU A 638 12.72 50.64 -24.10
N GLU A 639 12.16 51.37 -25.06
CA GLU A 639 12.66 52.66 -25.48
C GLU A 639 12.39 53.77 -24.46
N ARG A 640 13.24 54.79 -24.47
CA ARG A 640 13.09 55.96 -23.61
C ARG A 640 11.85 56.75 -24.02
N GLY A 641 10.96 57.03 -23.06
CA GLY A 641 9.74 57.81 -23.29
C GLY A 641 8.59 57.05 -23.93
N THR A 642 8.75 55.74 -24.20
CA THR A 642 7.72 54.88 -24.80
C THR A 642 7.25 53.86 -23.77
N PRO A 643 6.11 54.08 -23.08
CA PRO A 643 5.54 53.11 -22.16
C PRO A 643 5.19 51.79 -22.85
N GLN A 644 5.40 50.69 -22.15
CA GLN A 644 4.91 49.37 -22.54
C GLN A 644 3.89 48.89 -21.51
N THR A 645 2.73 48.46 -21.99
CA THR A 645 1.67 47.86 -21.15
C THR A 645 1.60 46.37 -21.41
N PHE A 646 1.47 45.59 -20.35
CA PHE A 646 1.29 44.14 -20.42
C PHE A 646 0.50 43.65 -19.20
N THR A 647 -0.19 42.53 -19.36
CA THR A 647 -0.96 41.89 -18.30
C THR A 647 -0.10 40.82 -17.62
N MET A 648 -0.11 40.78 -16.29
CA MET A 648 0.38 39.65 -15.51
C MET A 648 -0.81 38.95 -14.82
N PRO A 649 -1.33 37.85 -15.37
CA PRO A 649 -2.46 37.10 -14.81
C PRO A 649 -2.10 36.42 -13.48
N ALA A 650 -3.11 35.84 -12.82
CA ALA A 650 -3.00 35.24 -11.49
C ALA A 650 -2.01 34.06 -11.42
N ASP A 651 -1.77 33.38 -12.53
CA ASP A 651 -0.84 32.25 -12.67
C ASP A 651 0.58 32.67 -13.09
N GLN A 652 0.81 33.88 -13.63
CA GLN A 652 2.15 34.33 -14.04
C GLN A 652 3.00 34.81 -12.85
N LEU A 653 4.23 34.30 -12.70
CA LEU A 653 5.15 34.67 -11.62
C LEU A 653 6.11 35.81 -12.01
N VAL A 654 6.60 35.81 -13.25
CA VAL A 654 7.68 36.70 -13.70
C VAL A 654 7.44 37.22 -15.11
N GLU A 655 7.91 38.43 -15.38
CA GLU A 655 7.93 39.06 -16.70
C GLU A 655 9.27 39.77 -16.93
N ILE A 656 9.70 39.85 -18.20
CA ILE A 656 11.00 40.42 -18.56
C ILE A 656 10.92 41.30 -19.81
N ARG A 657 11.58 42.45 -19.75
CA ARG A 657 11.86 43.34 -20.88
C ARG A 657 13.36 43.61 -20.97
N THR A 658 13.80 44.11 -22.11
CA THR A 658 15.20 44.49 -22.33
C THR A 658 15.32 45.96 -22.66
N THR A 659 16.49 46.54 -22.42
CA THR A 659 16.75 47.95 -22.75
C THR A 659 18.24 48.20 -22.94
N PRO A 660 18.66 48.88 -24.03
CA PRO A 660 20.04 49.32 -24.18
C PRO A 660 20.33 50.50 -23.26
N ILE A 661 21.45 50.44 -22.53
CA ILE A 661 21.95 51.51 -21.66
C ILE A 661 23.42 51.78 -21.99
N ASP A 662 23.73 53.06 -22.25
CA ASP A 662 25.09 53.53 -22.50
C ASP A 662 25.86 53.78 -21.19
N LEU A 663 27.19 53.74 -21.26
CA LEU A 663 28.07 54.03 -20.14
C LEU A 663 27.81 55.44 -19.59
N GLY A 664 27.63 55.56 -18.27
CA GLY A 664 27.37 56.83 -17.60
C GLY A 664 25.98 57.45 -17.84
N ALA A 665 25.06 56.76 -18.53
CA ALA A 665 23.71 57.26 -18.76
C ALA A 665 22.87 57.29 -17.47
N PHE A 666 22.13 58.38 -17.25
CA PHE A 666 21.12 58.44 -16.18
C PHE A 666 19.79 57.88 -16.69
N VAL A 667 19.30 56.80 -16.06
CA VAL A 667 18.05 56.13 -16.47
C VAL A 667 17.20 55.78 -15.26
N THR A 668 15.89 56.06 -15.35
CA THR A 668 14.90 55.59 -14.37
C THR A 668 13.89 54.65 -15.01
N PHE A 669 13.63 53.53 -14.35
CA PHE A 669 12.57 52.58 -14.67
C PHE A 669 11.44 52.72 -13.66
N THR A 670 10.20 52.81 -14.15
CA THR A 670 8.99 52.80 -13.32
C THR A 670 8.01 51.78 -13.85
N VAL A 671 7.58 50.85 -13.00
CA VAL A 671 6.46 49.96 -13.28
C VAL A 671 5.28 50.37 -12.39
N THR A 672 4.12 50.55 -13.00
CA THR A 672 2.90 51.00 -12.31
C THR A 672 1.82 49.94 -12.44
N PRO A 673 1.39 49.32 -11.34
CA PRO A 673 0.21 48.44 -11.33
C PRO A 673 -1.06 49.23 -11.56
N GLN A 674 -1.96 48.74 -12.41
CA GLN A 674 -3.25 49.39 -12.65
C GLN A 674 -4.37 48.89 -11.69
N ASN A 675 -4.25 47.68 -11.15
CA ASN A 675 -5.32 47.01 -10.37
C ASN A 675 -4.91 46.55 -8.96
N GLY A 676 -4.06 47.30 -8.25
CA GLY A 676 -3.72 46.97 -6.84
C GLY A 676 -2.74 45.81 -6.66
N GLN A 677 -2.20 45.28 -7.75
CA GLN A 677 -1.18 44.21 -7.76
C GLN A 677 0.06 44.59 -6.95
N ASP A 678 0.66 43.62 -6.26
CA ASP A 678 1.93 43.78 -5.55
C ASP A 678 3.05 43.10 -6.34
N ILE A 679 4.09 43.86 -6.66
CA ILE A 679 5.16 43.47 -7.57
C ILE A 679 6.49 44.04 -7.06
N ASP A 680 7.58 43.38 -7.42
CA ASP A 680 8.92 43.93 -7.29
C ASP A 680 9.52 44.19 -8.68
N LEU A 681 10.26 45.29 -8.81
CA LEU A 681 11.03 45.61 -10.00
C LEU A 681 12.51 45.31 -9.76
N TYR A 682 13.14 44.70 -10.75
CA TYR A 682 14.56 44.41 -10.79
C TYR A 682 15.18 44.87 -12.10
N VAL A 683 16.42 45.34 -12.03
CA VAL A 683 17.23 45.64 -13.22
C VAL A 683 18.57 44.93 -13.13
N MET A 684 18.88 44.14 -14.14
CA MET A 684 20.09 43.32 -14.24
C MET A 684 21.01 43.87 -15.33
N ALA A 685 22.26 44.13 -14.97
CA ALA A 685 23.30 44.52 -15.91
C ALA A 685 23.87 43.29 -16.64
N PRO A 686 24.25 43.40 -17.92
CA PRO A 686 24.97 42.32 -18.60
C PRO A 686 26.34 42.09 -17.96
N ASN A 687 26.82 40.85 -18.04
CA ASN A 687 28.15 40.45 -17.58
C ASN A 687 28.76 39.43 -18.54
N SER A 688 29.73 39.86 -19.35
CA SER A 688 30.35 39.02 -20.38
C SER A 688 31.12 37.80 -19.86
N THR A 689 31.38 37.69 -18.55
CA THR A 689 32.12 36.56 -17.97
C THR A 689 31.23 35.47 -17.38
N ALA A 690 29.90 35.69 -17.37
CA ALA A 690 28.93 34.74 -16.85
C ALA A 690 27.89 34.40 -17.93
N TRP A 691 27.34 33.19 -17.90
CA TRP A 691 26.19 32.85 -18.75
C TRP A 691 24.86 33.23 -18.07
N GLY A 692 24.82 33.16 -16.73
CA GLY A 692 23.63 33.42 -15.92
C GLY A 692 23.97 34.23 -14.67
N LEU A 693 22.96 34.92 -14.14
CA LEU A 693 23.10 35.86 -13.03
C LEU A 693 22.03 35.60 -11.97
N ALA A 694 22.48 35.50 -10.73
CA ALA A 694 21.63 35.34 -9.56
C ALA A 694 20.80 36.60 -9.29
N ARG A 695 19.63 36.45 -8.67
CA ARG A 695 18.80 37.57 -8.20
C ARG A 695 19.57 38.60 -7.38
N SER A 696 20.53 38.18 -6.55
CA SER A 696 21.35 39.10 -5.74
C SER A 696 22.26 40.03 -6.55
N ALA A 697 22.51 39.75 -7.84
CA ALA A 697 23.25 40.63 -8.74
C ALA A 697 22.37 41.77 -9.31
N ALA A 698 21.04 41.66 -9.19
CA ALA A 698 20.12 42.69 -9.66
C ALA A 698 20.04 43.87 -8.71
N ARG A 699 19.82 45.05 -9.28
CA ARG A 699 19.31 46.19 -8.50
C ARG A 699 17.82 46.02 -8.30
N ARG A 700 17.35 46.10 -7.05
CA ARG A 700 15.92 46.02 -6.69
C ARG A 700 15.34 47.42 -6.45
N SER A 701 14.05 47.60 -6.73
CA SER A 701 13.30 48.77 -6.31
C SER A 701 13.14 48.84 -4.79
N SER A 702 12.84 50.03 -4.27
CA SER A 702 12.41 50.20 -2.88
C SER A 702 10.91 49.88 -2.76
N THR A 703 10.54 48.91 -1.94
CA THR A 703 9.17 48.38 -1.81
C THR A 703 8.14 49.49 -1.58
N GLY A 704 7.30 49.75 -2.58
CA GLY A 704 6.12 50.62 -2.51
C GLY A 704 4.91 49.91 -1.93
N GLY A 705 4.83 48.58 -2.09
CA GLY A 705 3.73 47.74 -1.63
C GLY A 705 2.54 47.69 -2.60
N PRO A 706 1.44 47.01 -2.22
CA PRO A 706 0.32 46.73 -3.12
C PRO A 706 -0.23 47.96 -3.84
N GLY A 707 -0.32 47.89 -5.16
CA GLY A 707 -0.86 48.95 -6.03
C GLY A 707 0.01 50.20 -6.14
N LYS A 708 1.23 50.21 -5.59
CA LYS A 708 2.16 51.34 -5.72
C LYS A 708 3.12 51.11 -6.88
N ALA A 709 3.56 52.21 -7.48
CA ALA A 709 4.57 52.15 -8.52
C ALA A 709 5.94 51.84 -7.91
N GLU A 710 6.64 50.87 -8.50
CA GLU A 710 8.01 50.51 -8.14
C GLU A 710 8.99 51.26 -9.06
N ARG A 711 10.09 51.77 -8.48
CA ARG A 711 11.08 52.57 -9.22
C ARG A 711 12.51 52.14 -8.95
N ILE A 712 13.31 52.11 -10.02
CA ILE A 712 14.77 51.95 -9.97
C ILE A 712 15.42 53.08 -10.77
N THR A 713 16.39 53.76 -10.17
CA THR A 713 17.22 54.77 -10.87
C THR A 713 18.66 54.29 -10.93
N ILE A 714 19.23 54.24 -12.14
CA ILE A 714 20.64 53.98 -12.41
C ILE A 714 21.28 55.31 -12.82
N ALA A 715 22.07 55.91 -11.93
CA ALA A 715 22.64 57.24 -12.15
C ALA A 715 23.97 57.24 -12.92
N ASP A 716 24.71 56.13 -12.88
CA ASP A 716 26.06 56.00 -13.43
C ASP A 716 26.38 54.52 -13.74
N PRO A 717 25.76 53.95 -14.79
CA PRO A 717 25.96 52.56 -15.21
C PRO A 717 27.43 52.35 -15.61
N LYS A 718 28.05 51.33 -15.03
CA LYS A 718 29.47 50.98 -15.24
C LYS A 718 29.69 49.99 -16.38
N VAL A 719 28.63 49.40 -16.91
CA VAL A 719 28.68 48.42 -17.99
C VAL A 719 27.70 48.89 -19.07
N PRO A 720 28.12 49.14 -20.32
CA PRO A 720 27.18 49.39 -21.40
C PRO A 720 26.58 48.07 -21.90
N GLY A 721 25.38 48.12 -22.48
CA GLY A 721 24.79 46.97 -23.18
C GLY A 721 23.30 46.85 -22.97
N VAL A 722 22.76 45.67 -23.28
CA VAL A 722 21.33 45.36 -23.13
C VAL A 722 21.08 44.83 -21.73
N TYR A 723 20.43 45.65 -20.91
CA TYR A 723 20.02 45.31 -19.55
C TYR A 723 18.69 44.54 -19.59
N ALA A 724 18.50 43.62 -18.63
CA ALA A 724 17.19 43.03 -18.37
C ALA A 724 16.44 43.85 -17.31
N VAL A 725 15.16 44.11 -17.57
CA VAL A 725 14.21 44.74 -16.65
C VAL A 725 13.18 43.66 -16.30
N ILE A 726 13.25 43.17 -15.07
CA ILE A 726 12.50 42.00 -14.61
C ILE A 726 11.45 42.47 -13.62
N VAL A 727 10.20 42.03 -13.82
CA VAL A 727 9.08 42.27 -12.92
C VAL A 727 8.69 40.94 -12.30
N VAL A 728 8.65 40.89 -10.97
CA VAL A 728 8.29 39.70 -10.21
C VAL A 728 6.99 39.97 -9.47
N LYS A 729 6.03 39.06 -9.58
CA LYS A 729 4.73 39.18 -8.93
C LYS A 729 4.77 38.63 -7.50
N LYS A 730 4.29 39.41 -6.54
CA LYS A 730 4.09 38.98 -5.15
C LYS A 730 2.65 38.55 -4.91
N SER A 731 1.68 39.33 -5.37
CA SER A 731 0.25 39.00 -5.25
C SER A 731 -0.62 39.78 -6.22
N GLY A 732 -1.84 39.28 -6.44
CA GLY A 732 -2.84 39.86 -7.33
C GLY A 732 -2.57 39.60 -8.82
N ASP A 733 -3.46 40.11 -9.66
CA ASP A 733 -3.43 40.02 -11.12
C ASP A 733 -3.82 41.36 -11.76
N GLY A 734 -3.38 41.59 -12.99
CA GLY A 734 -3.82 42.77 -13.76
C GLY A 734 -2.77 43.35 -14.70
N ASP A 735 -3.09 44.55 -15.20
CA ASP A 735 -2.26 45.27 -16.15
C ASP A 735 -1.18 46.09 -15.45
N LEU A 736 0.02 46.05 -16.03
CA LEU A 736 1.18 46.80 -15.62
C LEU A 736 1.62 47.75 -16.74
N THR A 737 2.05 48.94 -16.38
CA THR A 737 2.70 49.87 -17.32
C THR A 737 4.15 50.10 -16.91
N LEU A 738 5.08 49.67 -17.76
CA LEU A 738 6.52 49.84 -17.59
C LEU A 738 7.02 51.00 -18.44
N THR A 739 7.83 51.88 -17.84
CA THR A 739 8.36 53.08 -18.50
C THR A 739 9.84 53.26 -18.20
N ARG A 740 10.57 53.82 -19.18
CA ARG A 740 11.96 54.27 -19.08
C ARG A 740 12.03 55.77 -19.34
N THR A 741 12.67 56.53 -18.44
CA THR A 741 12.85 57.99 -18.54
C THR A 741 14.31 58.42 -18.45
#